data_AF-A0A9E0DBH3-F1
#
_entry.id   AF-A0A9E0DBH3-F1
#
_cell.length_a   1.000
_cell.length_b   1.000
_cell.length_c   1.000
_cell.angle_alpha   90.00
_cell.angle_beta   90.00
_cell.angle_gamma   90.00
#
_symmetry.space_group_name_H-M   'P 1'
#
loop_
_entity.id
_entity.type
_entity.pdbx_description
1 polymer ?
#
loop_
_entity_poly.entity_id
_entity_poly.type
_entity_poly.pdbx_seq_one_letter_code
_entity_poly.pdbx_strand_id
1 'polypeptide(L)'
;MNEVIQTSLFTDWEDHHEKGWFDDALDTLEVNEHNGWPDRFGDALHSWTSKNQKSTITAISLFSGGGGLDIGFHDAGFQIVECNELEPAFAATLQKNTAKGLRLEGTKIVCQDIGHYTPSVNHVDFIIGGPPCQTFSAAGARAAGVNGTDDERGNLFLQYARILEALQPKGFLFENVYRIVGAQDGKPWAQIQETFLNLGYKIYWRILDAADYGVPQFRERLIIVGLKEGTFKFPFPSHGPDSPDNREYFSSGQAVKGIDASGYKIGINGRHGYLLNDIPPGLNYSFYTERMGHPRPLFAWRSKFSDYLYKADPNWPVRTVKAQGGQYTGPFSWENRPFTVEELKRLQTFPDNYSIEGGRQNVIRQIGNSVPPQMARILALSILDQVFGVSIPFEISLMPDDYQLGFRKRKSELTSIYAEKARIALEGNESQAHVPLVNRNGIEFFSLTSDLQIKEKSSEEKADFRVEISLTDQTWSVELHDSNTEETPAQYEIQITPPPTGGAENGKPITARLVSHSSRHESMLGLWKIYEYYVKKYLVKDDLVQLFGYYQYKKVFSFTMKLLDESLMTDAFWDTVKRVTMGVGVGEIVSAPELTFSLGLSSDDELFSCLRMMKKIGYEIRNHKTNQQIRKGMVLIPYPFPTLNERSLQRLTRL
;
A
#
# COMPACT_ATOMS: atom_id res chain seq x y z
N MET A 1 -16.84 -35.61 17.58
CA MET A 1 -16.07 -35.83 16.34
C MET A 1 -16.99 -35.44 15.21
N ASN A 2 -16.95 -34.17 14.81
CA ASN A 2 -17.74 -33.66 13.69
C ASN A 2 -16.76 -33.00 12.72
N GLU A 3 -16.76 -33.53 11.51
CA GLU A 3 -15.96 -33.11 10.36
C GLU A 3 -16.26 -31.66 9.97
N VAL A 4 -15.20 -30.96 9.55
CA VAL A 4 -15.28 -29.63 8.95
C VAL A 4 -15.74 -29.80 7.50
N ILE A 5 -16.96 -29.38 7.20
CA ILE A 5 -17.50 -29.32 5.84
C ILE A 5 -16.91 -28.08 5.16
N GLN A 6 -16.08 -28.31 4.15
CA GLN A 6 -15.58 -27.28 3.24
C GLN A 6 -16.72 -26.90 2.27
N THR A 7 -17.40 -25.78 2.55
CA THR A 7 -18.41 -25.24 1.63
C THR A 7 -17.71 -24.56 0.45
N SER A 8 -17.70 -25.23 -0.71
CA SER A 8 -17.37 -24.61 -1.99
C SER A 8 -18.55 -23.73 -2.43
N LEU A 9 -18.26 -22.52 -2.93
CA LEU A 9 -19.23 -21.49 -3.33
C LEU A 9 -19.39 -21.44 -4.86
N PHE A 10 -19.30 -22.58 -5.55
CA PHE A 10 -19.33 -22.61 -7.01
C PHE A 10 -20.71 -23.05 -7.53
N THR A 11 -21.23 -22.25 -8.45
CA THR A 11 -22.23 -22.68 -9.43
C THR A 11 -21.62 -23.77 -10.30
N ASP A 12 -22.37 -24.86 -10.46
CA ASP A 12 -22.00 -26.07 -11.18
C ASP A 12 -21.43 -25.76 -12.58
N TRP A 13 -20.13 -26.04 -12.75
CA TRP A 13 -19.55 -26.37 -14.04
C TRP A 13 -19.11 -27.83 -13.93
N GLU A 14 -19.92 -28.72 -14.49
CA GLU A 14 -19.66 -30.16 -14.56
C GLU A 14 -18.62 -30.42 -15.65
N ASP A 15 -17.34 -30.32 -15.31
CA ASP A 15 -16.28 -31.15 -15.87
C ASP A 15 -15.07 -31.07 -14.92
N HIS A 16 -15.14 -31.84 -13.83
CA HIS A 16 -13.96 -32.11 -13.01
C HIS A 16 -13.05 -33.07 -13.80
N HIS A 17 -12.15 -32.52 -14.61
CA HIS A 17 -10.99 -33.29 -15.05
C HIS A 17 -10.13 -33.63 -13.82
N GLU A 18 -9.78 -34.91 -13.62
CA GLU A 18 -8.87 -35.36 -12.55
C GLU A 18 -7.46 -34.74 -12.66
N LYS A 19 -7.12 -34.14 -13.81
CA LYS A 19 -5.89 -33.38 -14.08
C LYS A 19 -6.22 -32.10 -14.85
N GLY A 20 -5.69 -30.95 -14.41
CA GLY A 20 -5.83 -29.68 -15.12
C GLY A 20 -4.80 -29.51 -16.24
N TRP A 21 -5.00 -28.53 -17.14
CA TRP A 21 -4.08 -28.23 -18.24
C TRP A 21 -2.63 -27.96 -17.78
N PHE A 22 -2.45 -27.52 -16.54
CA PHE A 22 -1.13 -27.25 -15.99
C PHE A 22 -0.40 -28.53 -15.54
N ASP A 23 -1.11 -29.62 -15.23
CA ASP A 23 -0.47 -30.94 -15.04
C ASP A 23 0.17 -31.42 -16.33
N ASP A 24 -0.55 -31.30 -17.45
CA ASP A 24 -0.01 -31.66 -18.77
C ASP A 24 1.23 -30.83 -19.11
N ALA A 25 1.24 -29.54 -18.74
CA ALA A 25 2.40 -28.68 -18.92
C ALA A 25 3.62 -29.15 -18.12
N LEU A 26 3.42 -29.54 -16.87
CA LEU A 26 4.48 -30.04 -15.99
C LEU A 26 4.99 -31.41 -16.43
N ASP A 27 4.08 -32.33 -16.73
CA ASP A 27 4.39 -33.68 -17.20
C ASP A 27 5.19 -33.61 -18.51
N THR A 28 4.77 -32.76 -19.45
CA THR A 28 5.42 -32.61 -20.75
C THR A 28 6.80 -31.96 -20.67
N LEU A 29 6.98 -31.01 -19.73
CA LEU A 29 8.27 -30.37 -19.49
C LEU A 29 9.16 -31.13 -18.49
N GLU A 30 8.68 -32.26 -17.96
CA GLU A 30 9.34 -33.07 -16.94
C GLU A 30 9.69 -32.25 -15.66
N VAL A 31 8.79 -31.34 -15.26
CA VAL A 31 8.99 -30.44 -14.11
C VAL A 31 8.09 -30.85 -12.95
N ASN A 32 8.70 -31.11 -11.79
CA ASN A 32 7.96 -31.29 -10.54
C ASN A 32 7.81 -29.97 -9.78
N GLU A 33 6.60 -29.73 -9.24
CA GLU A 33 6.21 -28.59 -8.40
C GLU A 33 6.82 -28.60 -6.97
N HIS A 34 8.10 -28.97 -6.86
CA HIS A 34 8.87 -28.84 -5.63
C HIS A 34 9.49 -27.45 -5.47
N ASN A 35 10.29 -27.25 -4.41
CA ASN A 35 10.93 -25.96 -4.09
C ASN A 35 11.59 -25.33 -5.33
N GLY A 36 11.26 -24.06 -5.61
CA GLY A 36 11.83 -23.33 -6.75
C GLY A 36 11.41 -23.84 -8.13
N TRP A 37 10.31 -24.60 -8.26
CA TRP A 37 9.83 -25.08 -9.57
C TRP A 37 9.63 -24.00 -10.62
N PRO A 38 9.24 -22.73 -10.32
CA PRO A 38 9.08 -21.74 -11.37
C PRO A 38 10.38 -21.47 -12.13
N ASP A 39 11.55 -21.65 -11.50
CA ASP A 39 12.84 -21.52 -12.18
C ASP A 39 13.05 -22.65 -13.18
N ARG A 40 12.89 -23.91 -12.71
CA ARG A 40 12.98 -25.11 -13.56
C ARG A 40 11.98 -25.11 -14.70
N PHE A 41 10.77 -24.62 -14.46
CA PHE A 41 9.75 -24.45 -15.49
C PHE A 41 10.21 -23.48 -16.58
N GLY A 42 10.78 -22.33 -16.18
CA GLY A 42 11.37 -21.38 -17.14
C GLY A 42 12.51 -21.98 -17.95
N ASP A 43 13.43 -22.69 -17.31
CA ASP A 43 14.59 -23.33 -17.96
C ASP A 43 14.16 -24.44 -18.94
N ALA A 44 13.21 -25.29 -18.53
CA ALA A 44 12.65 -26.35 -19.36
C ALA A 44 11.91 -25.78 -20.56
N LEU A 45 11.13 -24.71 -20.35
CA LEU A 45 10.41 -24.02 -21.40
C LEU A 45 11.37 -23.41 -22.43
N HIS A 46 12.39 -22.69 -21.96
CA HIS A 46 13.40 -22.08 -22.84
C HIS A 46 14.18 -23.14 -23.62
N SER A 47 14.53 -24.25 -22.96
CA SER A 47 15.20 -25.38 -23.61
C SER A 47 14.32 -26.03 -24.69
N TRP A 48 13.02 -26.13 -24.45
CA TRP A 48 12.07 -26.66 -25.41
C TRP A 48 11.87 -25.71 -26.60
N THR A 49 11.65 -24.41 -26.36
CA THR A 49 11.41 -23.41 -27.41
C THR A 49 12.64 -23.26 -28.30
N SER A 50 13.84 -23.23 -27.73
CA SER A 50 15.11 -23.15 -28.47
C SER A 50 15.34 -24.32 -29.44
N LYS A 51 14.74 -25.49 -29.18
CA LYS A 51 14.85 -26.69 -30.04
C LYS A 51 13.73 -26.79 -31.08
N ASN A 52 12.53 -26.31 -30.74
CA ASN A 52 11.31 -26.60 -31.52
C ASN A 52 10.77 -25.40 -32.30
N GLN A 53 11.09 -24.17 -31.88
CA GLN A 53 10.61 -22.97 -32.54
C GLN A 53 11.44 -22.68 -33.80
N LYS A 54 10.80 -22.76 -34.97
CA LYS A 54 11.45 -22.62 -36.28
C LYS A 54 11.75 -21.17 -36.67
N SER A 55 10.97 -20.23 -36.16
CA SER A 55 11.07 -18.80 -36.49
C SER A 55 11.21 -17.96 -35.23
N THR A 56 12.21 -17.08 -35.23
CA THR A 56 12.43 -16.13 -34.16
C THR A 56 11.30 -15.09 -34.13
N ILE A 57 10.76 -14.81 -32.94
CA ILE A 57 9.78 -13.76 -32.71
C ILE A 57 10.45 -12.68 -31.88
N THR A 58 10.62 -11.51 -32.47
CA THR A 58 11.33 -10.38 -31.89
C THR A 58 10.39 -9.50 -31.06
N ALA A 59 10.87 -9.06 -29.90
CA ALA A 59 10.14 -8.11 -29.08
C ALA A 59 11.04 -7.02 -28.50
N ILE A 60 10.45 -5.86 -28.22
CA ILE A 60 11.10 -4.84 -27.38
C ILE A 60 10.34 -4.69 -26.07
N SER A 61 11.10 -4.44 -25.01
CA SER A 61 10.57 -4.18 -23.67
C SER A 61 10.69 -2.70 -23.35
N LEU A 62 9.56 -2.08 -23.02
CA LEU A 62 9.48 -0.70 -22.57
C LEU A 62 9.25 -0.67 -21.07
N PHE A 63 9.93 0.24 -20.36
CA PHE A 63 9.85 0.36 -18.90
C PHE A 63 10.26 -0.96 -18.20
N SER A 64 11.35 -1.56 -18.67
CA SER A 64 11.76 -2.94 -18.36
C SER A 64 11.98 -3.20 -16.85
N GLY A 65 12.32 -2.17 -16.07
CA GLY A 65 12.53 -2.28 -14.63
C GLY A 65 13.63 -3.28 -14.30
N GLY A 66 13.34 -4.20 -13.37
CA GLY A 66 14.26 -5.31 -13.04
C GLY A 66 14.24 -6.47 -14.05
N GLY A 67 13.40 -6.42 -15.08
CA GLY A 67 13.31 -7.43 -16.14
C GLY A 67 12.35 -8.58 -15.89
N GLY A 68 11.45 -8.51 -14.91
CA GLY A 68 10.56 -9.63 -14.58
C GLY A 68 9.61 -10.04 -15.71
N LEU A 69 9.08 -9.07 -16.48
CA LEU A 69 8.29 -9.35 -17.68
C LEU A 69 9.18 -9.95 -18.79
N ASP A 70 10.39 -9.40 -18.95
CA ASP A 70 11.36 -9.80 -19.97
C ASP A 70 11.80 -11.26 -19.80
N ILE A 71 12.06 -11.69 -18.56
CA ILE A 71 12.38 -13.08 -18.22
C ILE A 71 11.27 -14.02 -18.71
N GLY A 72 10.01 -13.68 -18.47
CA GLY A 72 8.91 -14.56 -18.83
C GLY A 72 8.73 -14.71 -20.35
N PHE A 73 8.92 -13.62 -21.09
CA PHE A 73 8.87 -13.63 -22.56
C PHE A 73 10.09 -14.33 -23.16
N HIS A 74 11.29 -14.11 -22.62
CA HIS A 74 12.50 -14.83 -23.00
C HIS A 74 12.34 -16.34 -22.80
N ASP A 75 11.89 -16.76 -21.62
CA ASP A 75 11.73 -18.17 -21.28
C ASP A 75 10.70 -18.85 -22.20
N ALA A 76 9.69 -18.09 -22.66
CA ALA A 76 8.72 -18.54 -23.65
C ALA A 76 9.22 -18.52 -25.10
N GLY A 77 10.45 -18.07 -25.39
CA GLY A 77 11.03 -18.13 -26.74
C GLY A 77 10.95 -16.83 -27.56
N PHE A 78 10.55 -15.71 -26.95
CA PHE A 78 10.68 -14.39 -27.59
C PHE A 78 12.14 -13.91 -27.51
N GLN A 79 12.65 -13.37 -28.61
CA GLN A 79 13.93 -12.66 -28.60
C GLN A 79 13.72 -11.20 -28.24
N ILE A 80 14.09 -10.82 -27.01
CA ILE A 80 14.08 -9.41 -26.60
C ILE A 80 15.27 -8.70 -27.26
N VAL A 81 15.02 -7.87 -28.27
CA VAL A 81 16.08 -7.20 -29.03
C VAL A 81 16.55 -5.90 -28.38
N GLU A 82 15.65 -5.19 -27.70
CA GLU A 82 15.95 -3.92 -27.03
C GLU A 82 15.09 -3.74 -25.77
N CYS A 83 15.71 -3.25 -24.69
CA CYS A 83 15.06 -2.86 -23.44
C CYS A 83 15.25 -1.37 -23.21
N ASN A 84 14.16 -0.64 -22.94
CA ASN A 84 14.21 0.74 -22.48
C ASN A 84 13.95 0.82 -20.96
N GLU A 85 14.88 1.45 -20.24
CA GLU A 85 14.78 1.66 -18.80
C GLU A 85 15.32 3.05 -18.42
N LEU A 86 14.64 3.75 -17.51
CA LEU A 86 15.06 5.11 -17.10
C LEU A 86 16.15 5.07 -16.02
N GLU A 87 16.02 4.15 -15.06
CA GLU A 87 16.82 4.12 -13.84
C GLU A 87 18.17 3.43 -14.08
N PRO A 88 19.32 4.11 -13.92
CA PRO A 88 20.63 3.53 -14.22
C PRO A 88 20.96 2.25 -13.44
N ALA A 89 20.50 2.14 -12.19
CA ALA A 89 20.71 0.94 -11.40
C ALA A 89 19.93 -0.27 -11.94
N PHE A 90 18.79 -0.03 -12.59
CA PHE A 90 17.94 -1.08 -13.16
C PHE A 90 18.47 -1.48 -14.52
N ALA A 91 18.88 -0.49 -15.33
CA ALA A 91 19.60 -0.75 -16.57
C ALA A 91 20.89 -1.56 -16.33
N ALA A 92 21.62 -1.32 -15.24
CA ALA A 92 22.79 -2.11 -14.87
C ALA A 92 22.44 -3.58 -14.56
N THR A 93 21.31 -3.85 -13.90
CA THR A 93 20.77 -5.20 -13.72
C THR A 93 20.51 -5.87 -15.05
N LEU A 94 19.79 -5.21 -15.96
CA LEU A 94 19.50 -5.78 -17.28
C LEU A 94 20.80 -6.06 -18.04
N GLN A 95 21.73 -5.11 -18.04
CA GLN A 95 23.03 -5.22 -18.70
C GLN A 95 23.86 -6.40 -18.19
N LYS A 96 23.78 -6.73 -16.90
CA LYS A 96 24.50 -7.88 -16.32
C LYS A 96 23.97 -9.22 -16.79
N ASN A 97 22.71 -9.26 -17.24
CA ASN A 97 22.07 -10.47 -17.73
C ASN A 97 22.12 -10.59 -19.27
N THR A 98 22.94 -9.78 -19.98
CA THR A 98 23.08 -9.83 -21.45
C THR A 98 24.25 -10.68 -21.96
N ALA A 99 25.07 -11.22 -21.05
CA ALA A 99 26.15 -12.13 -21.44
C ALA A 99 25.62 -13.43 -22.04
N LYS A 100 26.47 -14.10 -22.82
CA LYS A 100 26.15 -15.38 -23.46
C LYS A 100 25.69 -16.42 -22.43
N GLY A 101 24.57 -17.09 -22.72
CA GLY A 101 23.94 -18.09 -21.86
C GLY A 101 23.06 -17.51 -20.75
N LEU A 102 22.82 -16.19 -20.72
CA LEU A 102 21.90 -15.53 -19.80
C LEU A 102 20.62 -15.08 -20.51
N ARG A 103 19.58 -14.78 -19.73
CA ARG A 103 18.21 -14.53 -20.22
C ARG A 103 18.01 -13.27 -21.07
N LEU A 104 19.00 -12.39 -21.16
CA LEU A 104 18.95 -11.23 -22.05
C LEU A 104 20.12 -11.26 -23.05
N GLU A 105 20.61 -12.45 -23.39
CA GLU A 105 21.73 -12.62 -24.33
C GLU A 105 21.50 -11.82 -25.61
N GLY A 106 22.44 -10.92 -25.91
CA GLY A 106 22.40 -10.08 -27.12
C GLY A 106 21.35 -8.95 -27.09
N THR A 107 20.58 -8.79 -26.02
CA THR A 107 19.64 -7.67 -25.87
C THR A 107 20.39 -6.36 -25.71
N LYS A 108 19.98 -5.33 -26.45
CA LYS A 108 20.50 -3.98 -26.28
C LYS A 108 19.78 -3.26 -25.13
N ILE A 109 20.52 -2.78 -24.14
CA ILE A 109 19.96 -2.02 -23.02
C ILE A 109 20.11 -0.52 -23.29
N VAL A 110 18.99 0.20 -23.33
CA VAL A 110 18.97 1.66 -23.51
C VAL A 110 18.47 2.33 -22.23
N CYS A 111 19.44 2.85 -21.47
CA CYS A 111 19.19 3.61 -20.25
C CYS A 111 18.80 5.05 -20.59
N GLN A 112 17.52 5.31 -20.84
CA GLN A 112 17.03 6.62 -21.28
C GLN A 112 15.56 6.83 -20.92
N ASP A 113 15.18 8.10 -20.68
CA ASP A 113 13.77 8.48 -20.61
C ASP A 113 13.02 8.12 -21.90
N ILE A 114 11.85 7.50 -21.74
CA ILE A 114 11.03 7.03 -22.87
C ILE A 114 10.63 8.17 -23.83
N GLY A 115 10.52 9.41 -23.36
CA GLY A 115 10.21 10.59 -24.17
C GLY A 115 11.32 10.94 -25.18
N HIS A 116 12.54 10.48 -24.93
CA HIS A 116 13.70 10.68 -25.81
C HIS A 116 14.20 9.37 -26.44
N TYR A 117 13.62 8.24 -26.05
CA TYR A 117 13.96 6.93 -26.59
C TYR A 117 13.43 6.76 -28.02
N THR A 118 14.30 6.24 -28.89
CA THR A 118 13.93 5.81 -30.24
C THR A 118 14.48 4.40 -30.44
N PRO A 119 13.64 3.41 -30.78
CA PRO A 119 14.11 2.05 -31.07
C PRO A 119 15.18 2.07 -32.15
N SER A 120 16.22 1.26 -31.98
CA SER A 120 17.27 1.10 -32.99
C SER A 120 16.92 0.13 -34.11
N VAL A 121 15.80 -0.59 -33.93
CA VAL A 121 15.21 -1.50 -34.91
C VAL A 121 14.09 -0.79 -35.67
N ASN A 122 13.95 -1.13 -36.95
CA ASN A 122 12.88 -0.58 -37.80
C ASN A 122 11.60 -1.43 -37.77
N HIS A 123 11.68 -2.66 -37.26
CA HIS A 123 10.57 -3.61 -37.18
C HIS A 123 10.75 -4.54 -35.98
N VAL A 124 9.63 -4.89 -35.33
CA VAL A 124 9.54 -5.88 -34.26
C VAL A 124 8.21 -6.60 -34.38
N ASP A 125 8.14 -7.85 -33.95
CA ASP A 125 6.90 -8.62 -34.00
C ASP A 125 5.94 -8.23 -32.87
N PHE A 126 6.49 -7.89 -31.69
CA PHE A 126 5.71 -7.63 -30.49
C PHE A 126 6.34 -6.55 -29.60
N ILE A 127 5.51 -5.88 -28.80
CA ILE A 127 5.98 -4.92 -27.78
C ILE A 127 5.44 -5.31 -26.41
N ILE A 128 6.28 -5.29 -25.39
CA ILE A 128 5.89 -5.56 -24.00
C ILE A 128 6.26 -4.36 -23.11
N GLY A 129 5.51 -4.14 -22.03
CA GLY A 129 5.91 -3.15 -21.03
C GLY A 129 4.84 -2.78 -20.03
N GLY A 130 5.26 -2.20 -18.91
CA GLY A 130 4.39 -1.75 -17.83
C GLY A 130 4.65 -0.28 -17.47
N PRO A 131 4.04 0.68 -18.19
CA PRO A 131 4.28 2.10 -17.91
C PRO A 131 3.84 2.45 -16.47
N PRO A 132 4.69 3.13 -15.68
CA PRO A 132 4.41 3.34 -14.28
C PRO A 132 3.19 4.24 -14.08
N CYS A 133 2.27 3.78 -13.23
CA CYS A 133 0.98 4.40 -12.98
C CYS A 133 0.87 4.83 -11.50
N GLN A 134 1.83 5.65 -11.07
CA GLN A 134 2.07 5.94 -9.64
C GLN A 134 0.88 6.60 -8.95
N THR A 135 0.13 7.41 -9.69
CA THR A 135 -0.99 8.18 -9.18
C THR A 135 -2.17 7.28 -8.80
N PHE A 136 -2.40 6.18 -9.51
CA PHE A 136 -3.60 5.34 -9.34
C PHE A 136 -3.47 4.17 -8.32
N SER A 137 -2.33 4.03 -7.64
CA SER A 137 -2.09 2.94 -6.69
C SER A 137 -2.84 3.09 -5.35
N ALA A 138 -3.04 2.00 -4.59
CA ALA A 138 -3.68 2.07 -3.26
C ALA A 138 -2.88 2.89 -2.23
N ALA A 139 -1.54 2.86 -2.33
CA ALA A 139 -0.65 3.67 -1.51
C ALA A 139 -0.72 5.15 -1.94
N GLY A 140 -0.74 5.41 -3.25
CA GLY A 140 -1.04 6.72 -3.83
C GLY A 140 -2.36 7.27 -3.32
N ALA A 141 -3.44 6.49 -3.42
CA ALA A 141 -4.78 6.85 -2.97
C ALA A 141 -4.88 7.22 -1.47
N ARG A 142 -4.08 6.62 -0.57
CA ARG A 142 -4.07 6.98 0.86
C ARG A 142 -3.10 8.11 1.21
N ALA A 143 -1.98 8.23 0.51
CA ALA A 143 -0.94 9.23 0.78
C ALA A 143 -1.20 10.55 0.03
N ALA A 144 -1.21 10.46 -1.30
CA ALA A 144 -1.45 11.50 -2.30
C ALA A 144 -2.91 11.77 -2.66
N GLY A 145 -3.69 10.70 -2.55
CA GLY A 145 -4.75 10.46 -3.47
C GLY A 145 -4.36 10.12 -4.92
N VAL A 146 -5.28 9.51 -5.67
CA VAL A 146 -5.33 9.36 -7.13
C VAL A 146 -5.20 10.71 -7.86
N ASN A 147 -3.97 11.04 -8.25
CA ASN A 147 -3.73 12.15 -9.18
C ASN A 147 -4.22 11.74 -10.57
N GLY A 148 -4.90 12.65 -11.24
CA GLY A 148 -5.34 12.46 -12.62
C GLY A 148 -4.22 12.55 -13.64
N THR A 149 -4.68 12.63 -14.89
CA THR A 149 -3.92 12.83 -16.13
C THR A 149 -3.24 14.20 -16.26
N ASP A 150 -3.25 15.04 -15.22
CA ASP A 150 -2.65 16.39 -15.21
C ASP A 150 -1.18 16.40 -14.73
N ASP A 151 -0.62 15.24 -14.40
CA ASP A 151 0.81 15.05 -14.09
C ASP A 151 1.55 14.65 -15.39
N GLU A 152 2.78 15.13 -15.62
CA GLU A 152 3.62 14.72 -16.76
C GLU A 152 3.77 13.19 -16.84
N ARG A 153 3.60 12.50 -15.70
CA ARG A 153 3.60 11.02 -15.58
C ARG A 153 2.32 10.34 -16.10
N GLY A 154 1.21 11.07 -16.26
CA GLY A 154 0.00 10.61 -16.94
C GLY A 154 0.17 10.40 -18.45
N ASN A 155 1.26 10.92 -19.04
CA ASN A 155 1.58 10.80 -20.46
C ASN A 155 2.47 9.59 -20.82
N LEU A 156 2.90 8.77 -19.84
CA LEU A 156 3.81 7.66 -20.14
C LEU A 156 3.16 6.56 -21.00
N PHE A 157 1.85 6.35 -20.89
CA PHE A 157 1.14 5.46 -21.82
C PHE A 157 1.10 6.03 -23.24
N LEU A 158 1.08 7.36 -23.42
CA LEU A 158 1.18 8.00 -24.73
C LEU A 158 2.57 7.78 -25.34
N GLN A 159 3.62 7.72 -24.51
CA GLN A 159 4.95 7.36 -24.99
C GLN A 159 5.03 5.89 -25.42
N TYR A 160 4.35 4.98 -24.72
CA TYR A 160 4.16 3.61 -25.19
C TYR A 160 3.43 3.59 -26.55
N ALA A 161 2.34 4.36 -26.67
CA ALA A 161 1.56 4.50 -27.89
C ALA A 161 2.38 5.09 -29.06
N ARG A 162 3.27 6.05 -28.81
CA ARG A 162 4.21 6.61 -29.80
C ARG A 162 5.12 5.53 -30.38
N ILE A 163 5.62 4.61 -29.57
CA ILE A 163 6.45 3.51 -30.05
C ILE A 163 5.62 2.50 -30.86
N LEU A 164 4.38 2.19 -30.42
CA LEU A 164 3.45 1.37 -31.22
C LEU A 164 3.16 2.02 -32.58
N GLU A 165 2.98 3.33 -32.61
CA GLU A 165 2.74 4.09 -33.84
C GLU A 165 3.92 3.99 -34.80
N ALA A 166 5.14 4.10 -34.28
CA ALA A 166 6.36 4.06 -35.09
C ALA A 166 6.67 2.66 -35.65
N LEU A 167 6.50 1.59 -34.85
CA LEU A 167 6.93 0.24 -35.23
C LEU A 167 5.79 -0.64 -35.79
N GLN A 168 4.53 -0.29 -35.51
CA GLN A 168 3.35 -1.04 -35.96
C GLN A 168 3.48 -2.57 -35.77
N PRO A 169 3.84 -3.09 -34.58
CA PRO A 169 3.97 -4.53 -34.35
C PRO A 169 2.64 -5.28 -34.59
N LYS A 170 2.72 -6.61 -34.72
CA LYS A 170 1.53 -7.46 -34.83
C LYS A 170 0.62 -7.34 -33.60
N GLY A 171 1.23 -7.13 -32.44
CA GLY A 171 0.52 -6.88 -31.19
C GLY A 171 1.42 -6.37 -30.08
N PHE A 172 0.82 -6.22 -28.90
CA PHE A 172 1.53 -5.80 -27.70
C PHE A 172 0.90 -6.36 -26.42
N LEU A 173 1.70 -6.41 -25.35
CA LEU A 173 1.24 -6.60 -23.98
C LEU A 173 1.55 -5.36 -23.16
N PHE A 174 0.49 -4.80 -22.56
CA PHE A 174 0.56 -3.67 -21.65
C PHE A 174 0.12 -4.11 -20.24
N GLU A 175 1.02 -4.00 -19.28
CA GLU A 175 0.74 -4.28 -17.87
C GLU A 175 0.48 -3.00 -17.08
N ASN A 176 -0.46 -3.06 -16.13
CA ASN A 176 -0.64 -1.96 -15.18
C ASN A 176 -1.31 -2.37 -13.86
N VAL A 177 -1.40 -1.43 -12.92
CA VAL A 177 -2.18 -1.58 -11.68
C VAL A 177 -3.67 -1.64 -11.97
N TYR A 178 -4.37 -2.56 -11.31
CA TYR A 178 -5.79 -2.83 -11.57
C TYR A 178 -6.74 -1.65 -11.33
N ARG A 179 -6.34 -0.67 -10.52
CA ARG A 179 -7.21 0.43 -10.06
C ARG A 179 -7.50 1.47 -11.13
N ILE A 180 -6.77 1.47 -12.24
CA ILE A 180 -6.95 2.43 -13.33
C ILE A 180 -8.36 2.36 -13.94
N VAL A 181 -8.98 1.17 -13.97
CA VAL A 181 -10.31 0.95 -14.57
C VAL A 181 -11.41 1.76 -13.88
N GLY A 182 -11.35 1.89 -12.56
CA GLY A 182 -12.35 2.62 -11.76
C GLY A 182 -11.91 4.04 -11.36
N ALA A 183 -10.74 4.50 -11.83
CA ALA A 183 -10.22 5.80 -11.45
C ALA A 183 -10.92 6.93 -12.19
N GLN A 184 -11.23 8.03 -11.48
CA GLN A 184 -11.84 9.24 -12.04
C GLN A 184 -13.06 8.95 -12.92
N ASP A 185 -13.98 8.13 -12.42
CA ASP A 185 -15.20 7.73 -13.13
C ASP A 185 -14.91 7.01 -14.47
N GLY A 186 -13.74 6.36 -14.59
CA GLY A 186 -13.33 5.57 -15.76
C GLY A 186 -12.66 6.37 -16.88
N LYS A 187 -12.46 7.69 -16.74
CA LYS A 187 -11.90 8.53 -17.82
C LYS A 187 -10.50 8.09 -18.30
N PRO A 188 -9.51 7.82 -17.43
CA PRO A 188 -8.18 7.40 -17.89
C PRO A 188 -8.24 6.05 -18.62
N TRP A 189 -9.13 5.17 -18.18
CA TRP A 189 -9.37 3.90 -18.85
C TRP A 189 -9.94 4.09 -20.26
N ALA A 190 -10.99 4.90 -20.40
CA ALA A 190 -11.57 5.22 -21.70
C ALA A 190 -10.54 5.80 -22.68
N GLN A 191 -9.68 6.71 -22.20
CA GLN A 191 -8.61 7.30 -23.01
C GLN A 191 -7.59 6.26 -23.51
N ILE A 192 -7.20 5.30 -22.66
CA ILE A 192 -6.31 4.20 -23.05
C ILE A 192 -6.97 3.35 -24.15
N GLN A 193 -8.26 3.00 -23.97
CA GLN A 193 -8.99 2.20 -24.96
C GLN A 193 -9.08 2.92 -26.31
N GLU A 194 -9.44 4.20 -26.30
CA GLU A 194 -9.54 5.03 -27.51
C GLU A 194 -8.18 5.20 -28.20
N THR A 195 -7.11 5.42 -27.44
CA THR A 195 -5.76 5.58 -28.00
C THR A 195 -5.30 4.34 -28.76
N PHE A 196 -5.45 3.15 -28.17
CA PHE A 196 -5.04 1.91 -28.84
C PHE A 196 -5.95 1.56 -30.02
N LEU A 197 -7.25 1.85 -29.93
CA LEU A 197 -8.19 1.67 -31.04
C LEU A 197 -7.84 2.59 -32.22
N ASN A 198 -7.52 3.86 -31.96
CA ASN A 198 -7.12 4.83 -32.99
C ASN A 198 -5.80 4.45 -33.68
N LEU A 199 -4.90 3.77 -32.96
CA LEU A 199 -3.70 3.16 -33.54
C LEU A 199 -4.00 1.87 -34.33
N GLY A 200 -5.25 1.45 -34.43
CA GLY A 200 -5.70 0.28 -35.19
C GLY A 200 -5.55 -1.05 -34.45
N TYR A 201 -5.45 -1.05 -33.11
CA TYR A 201 -5.40 -2.29 -32.32
C TYR A 201 -6.76 -2.57 -31.66
N LYS A 202 -7.23 -3.80 -31.78
CA LYS A 202 -8.28 -4.33 -30.91
C LYS A 202 -7.64 -4.82 -29.61
N ILE A 203 -8.18 -4.40 -28.48
CA ILE A 203 -7.64 -4.75 -27.16
C ILE A 203 -8.51 -5.79 -26.44
N TYR A 204 -7.82 -6.70 -25.75
CA TYR A 204 -8.37 -7.74 -24.88
C TYR A 204 -7.76 -7.53 -23.51
N TRP A 205 -8.57 -7.49 -22.45
CA TRP A 205 -8.05 -7.18 -21.12
C TRP A 205 -8.73 -7.97 -20.01
N ARG A 206 -7.96 -8.26 -18.96
CA ARG A 206 -8.45 -8.83 -17.70
C ARG A 206 -7.67 -8.29 -16.53
N ILE A 207 -8.30 -8.33 -15.35
CA ILE A 207 -7.58 -8.22 -14.09
C ILE A 207 -7.27 -9.64 -13.63
N LEU A 208 -5.99 -9.94 -13.46
CA LEU A 208 -5.49 -11.25 -13.07
C LEU A 208 -4.77 -11.15 -11.73
N ASP A 209 -4.90 -12.15 -10.87
CA ASP A 209 -4.06 -12.29 -9.68
C ASP A 209 -2.89 -13.23 -9.98
N ALA A 210 -1.66 -12.80 -9.73
CA ALA A 210 -0.48 -13.63 -9.94
C ALA A 210 -0.53 -14.96 -9.18
N ALA A 211 -1.21 -15.00 -8.02
CA ALA A 211 -1.38 -16.22 -7.23
C ALA A 211 -2.09 -17.35 -8.01
N ASP A 212 -3.01 -16.97 -8.89
CA ASP A 212 -3.78 -17.90 -9.74
C ASP A 212 -2.92 -18.54 -10.86
N TYR A 213 -1.66 -18.09 -11.01
CA TYR A 213 -0.72 -18.56 -12.03
C TYR A 213 0.59 -19.09 -11.43
N GLY A 214 0.56 -19.64 -10.22
CA GLY A 214 1.72 -20.30 -9.60
C GLY A 214 2.76 -19.35 -9.00
N VAL A 215 2.41 -18.08 -8.80
CA VAL A 215 3.25 -17.12 -8.07
C VAL A 215 2.86 -17.17 -6.59
N PRO A 216 3.79 -17.26 -5.62
CA PRO A 216 3.46 -17.35 -4.21
C PRO A 216 3.14 -15.97 -3.60
N GLN A 217 2.38 -15.15 -4.33
CA GLN A 217 2.01 -13.79 -3.98
C GLN A 217 0.66 -13.37 -4.57
N PHE A 218 -0.24 -12.86 -3.73
CA PHE A 218 -1.44 -12.13 -4.20
C PHE A 218 -1.04 -10.78 -4.78
N ARG A 219 -1.14 -10.65 -6.09
CA ARG A 219 -0.74 -9.47 -6.87
C ARG A 219 -1.65 -9.30 -8.08
N GLU A 220 -2.72 -8.53 -7.86
CA GLU A 220 -3.64 -8.15 -8.95
C GLU A 220 -3.00 -7.17 -9.93
N ARG A 221 -3.10 -7.47 -11.23
CA ARG A 221 -2.68 -6.61 -12.34
C ARG A 221 -3.72 -6.57 -13.45
N LEU A 222 -3.87 -5.39 -14.04
CA LEU A 222 -4.54 -5.21 -15.32
C LEU A 222 -3.56 -5.63 -16.41
N ILE A 223 -3.95 -6.61 -17.21
CA ILE A 223 -3.21 -7.05 -18.39
C ILE A 223 -4.05 -6.72 -19.61
N ILE A 224 -3.45 -6.07 -20.59
CA ILE A 224 -4.05 -5.76 -21.88
C ILE A 224 -3.19 -6.38 -22.97
N VAL A 225 -3.81 -7.15 -23.85
CA VAL A 225 -3.21 -7.63 -25.10
C VAL A 225 -3.88 -6.91 -26.25
N GLY A 226 -3.12 -6.16 -27.04
CA GLY A 226 -3.63 -5.47 -28.22
C GLY A 226 -3.14 -6.14 -29.49
N LEU A 227 -4.02 -6.39 -30.45
CA LEU A 227 -3.70 -7.05 -31.72
C LEU A 227 -4.21 -6.22 -32.90
N LYS A 228 -3.43 -6.18 -33.99
CA LYS A 228 -3.89 -5.63 -35.28
C LYS A 228 -4.99 -6.48 -35.90
N GLU A 229 -4.81 -7.79 -35.84
CA GLU A 229 -5.73 -8.78 -36.39
C GLU A 229 -5.90 -9.97 -35.44
N GLY A 230 -7.03 -10.66 -35.54
CA GLY A 230 -7.32 -11.86 -34.74
C GLY A 230 -7.95 -11.58 -33.37
N THR A 231 -8.04 -12.64 -32.57
CA THR A 231 -8.65 -12.65 -31.24
C THR A 231 -7.72 -13.24 -30.19
N PHE A 232 -7.83 -12.75 -28.96
CA PHE A 232 -7.06 -13.27 -27.85
C PHE A 232 -7.98 -13.60 -26.68
N LYS A 233 -7.82 -14.79 -26.12
CA LYS A 233 -8.44 -15.20 -24.86
C LYS A 233 -7.35 -15.44 -23.82
N PHE A 234 -7.62 -15.01 -22.60
CA PHE A 234 -6.71 -15.21 -21.48
C PHE A 234 -6.74 -16.67 -21.00
N PRO A 235 -5.60 -17.21 -20.54
CA PRO A 235 -5.54 -18.57 -20.01
C PRO A 235 -6.29 -18.66 -18.68
N PHE A 236 -7.01 -19.77 -18.46
CA PHE A 236 -7.56 -20.09 -17.15
C PHE A 236 -6.46 -20.09 -16.09
N PRO A 237 -6.77 -19.71 -14.83
CA PRO A 237 -5.89 -19.96 -13.70
C PRO A 237 -5.33 -21.38 -13.72
N SER A 238 -4.03 -21.52 -13.42
CA SER A 238 -3.42 -22.82 -13.18
C SER A 238 -3.46 -23.22 -11.72
N HIS A 239 -3.68 -22.27 -10.81
CA HIS A 239 -3.72 -22.48 -9.37
C HIS A 239 -4.90 -21.73 -8.74
N GLY A 240 -5.25 -22.13 -7.53
CA GLY A 240 -6.27 -21.51 -6.72
C GLY A 240 -7.69 -21.95 -7.09
N PRO A 241 -8.70 -21.43 -6.37
CA PRO A 241 -10.09 -21.84 -6.54
C PRO A 241 -10.74 -21.45 -7.87
N ASP A 242 -10.07 -20.62 -8.70
CA ASP A 242 -10.56 -20.29 -10.04
C ASP A 242 -9.91 -21.17 -11.13
N SER A 243 -9.04 -22.12 -10.76
CA SER A 243 -8.46 -23.10 -11.69
C SER A 243 -9.45 -24.24 -11.98
N PRO A 244 -9.43 -24.82 -13.20
CA PRO A 244 -10.37 -25.88 -13.57
C PRO A 244 -10.33 -27.11 -12.66
N ASP A 245 -9.14 -27.45 -12.14
CA ASP A 245 -8.85 -28.60 -11.28
C ASP A 245 -8.81 -28.24 -9.78
N ASN A 246 -9.07 -26.98 -9.41
CA ASN A 246 -8.91 -26.48 -8.04
C ASN A 246 -7.51 -26.74 -7.45
N ARG A 247 -6.44 -26.73 -8.27
CA ARG A 247 -5.06 -26.86 -7.80
C ARG A 247 -4.76 -25.89 -6.66
N GLU A 248 -4.09 -26.36 -5.61
CA GLU A 248 -3.75 -25.50 -4.48
C GLU A 248 -2.84 -24.34 -4.87
N TYR A 249 -2.87 -23.24 -4.11
CA TYR A 249 -1.93 -22.15 -4.31
C TYR A 249 -0.49 -22.56 -3.99
N PHE A 250 0.47 -22.10 -4.80
CA PHE A 250 1.88 -22.22 -4.46
C PHE A 250 2.20 -21.35 -3.24
N SER A 251 2.56 -21.97 -2.12
CA SER A 251 2.70 -21.28 -0.85
C SER A 251 4.05 -20.56 -0.70
N SER A 252 4.08 -19.53 0.16
CA SER A 252 5.32 -18.81 0.45
C SER A 252 6.38 -19.68 1.13
N GLY A 253 5.97 -20.65 1.95
CA GLY A 253 6.84 -21.65 2.59
C GLY A 253 7.54 -22.56 1.58
N GLN A 254 6.78 -23.10 0.61
CA GLN A 254 7.37 -23.92 -0.46
C GLN A 254 8.34 -23.10 -1.33
N ALA A 255 7.99 -21.85 -1.63
CA ALA A 255 8.81 -20.98 -2.47
C ALA A 255 10.21 -20.73 -1.89
N VAL A 256 10.31 -20.40 -0.60
CA VAL A 256 11.58 -20.01 0.03
C VAL A 256 12.39 -21.19 0.57
N LYS A 257 11.82 -22.40 0.57
CA LYS A 257 12.46 -23.59 1.14
C LYS A 257 13.82 -23.87 0.49
N GLY A 258 14.83 -24.09 1.33
CA GLY A 258 16.20 -24.38 0.90
C GLY A 258 17.08 -23.13 0.66
N ILE A 259 16.55 -21.92 0.83
CA ILE A 259 17.39 -20.72 0.89
C ILE A 259 18.07 -20.65 2.25
N ASP A 260 19.38 -20.41 2.25
CA ASP A 260 20.12 -20.14 3.47
C ASP A 260 19.82 -18.72 3.99
N ALA A 261 19.24 -18.67 5.19
CA ALA A 261 19.00 -17.44 5.93
C ALA A 261 19.85 -17.35 7.21
N SER A 262 20.80 -18.28 7.41
CA SER A 262 21.69 -18.31 8.57
C SER A 262 22.65 -17.12 8.53
N GLY A 263 22.32 -16.08 9.30
CA GLY A 263 23.05 -14.81 9.30
C GLY A 263 22.15 -13.58 9.28
N TYR A 264 20.86 -13.75 9.01
CA TYR A 264 19.90 -12.66 9.13
C TYR A 264 19.50 -12.42 10.58
N LYS A 265 19.55 -11.15 10.98
CA LYS A 265 19.15 -10.73 12.32
C LYS A 265 17.65 -10.95 12.52
N ILE A 266 17.31 -11.72 13.56
CA ILE A 266 15.93 -11.90 14.02
C ILE A 266 15.41 -10.58 14.59
N GLY A 267 14.13 -10.32 14.35
CA GLY A 267 13.45 -9.13 14.81
C GLY A 267 13.65 -7.95 13.87
N ILE A 268 12.84 -6.93 14.14
CA ILE A 268 12.97 -5.62 13.53
C ILE A 268 13.21 -4.62 14.66
N ASN A 269 14.10 -3.66 14.43
CA ASN A 269 14.35 -2.61 15.42
C ASN A 269 13.15 -1.65 15.49
N GLY A 270 13.26 -0.62 16.34
CA GLY A 270 12.34 0.51 16.39
C GLY A 270 11.12 0.28 17.28
N ARG A 271 10.35 1.34 17.49
CA ARG A 271 9.25 1.42 18.46
C ARG A 271 8.23 0.29 18.39
N HIS A 272 7.97 -0.28 17.21
CA HIS A 272 6.94 -1.32 17.03
C HIS A 272 7.54 -2.68 16.63
N GLY A 273 8.86 -2.79 16.67
CA GLY A 273 9.52 -3.96 16.13
C GLY A 273 9.23 -5.23 16.93
N TYR A 274 9.16 -5.09 18.26
CA TYR A 274 8.86 -6.19 19.18
C TYR A 274 7.46 -6.80 18.95
N LEU A 275 6.50 -5.99 18.46
CA LEU A 275 5.13 -6.43 18.19
C LEU A 275 5.07 -7.51 17.10
N LEU A 276 6.05 -7.54 16.20
CA LEU A 276 6.09 -8.56 15.15
C LEU A 276 6.12 -9.97 15.75
N ASN A 277 6.77 -10.17 16.89
CA ASN A 277 6.93 -11.49 17.49
C ASN A 277 5.59 -12.14 17.83
N ASP A 278 4.62 -11.36 18.34
CA ASP A 278 3.34 -11.89 18.80
C ASP A 278 2.30 -11.99 17.68
N ILE A 279 2.48 -11.28 16.55
CA ILE A 279 1.53 -11.31 15.44
C ILE A 279 1.47 -12.72 14.82
N PRO A 280 0.32 -13.39 14.76
CA PRO A 280 0.22 -14.69 14.09
C PRO A 280 0.56 -14.61 12.58
N PRO A 281 1.14 -15.66 11.98
CA PRO A 281 1.34 -15.74 10.53
C PRO A 281 0.04 -15.46 9.74
N GLY A 282 0.14 -14.63 8.71
CA GLY A 282 -0.97 -14.14 7.89
C GLY A 282 -1.63 -12.85 8.42
N LEU A 283 -1.35 -12.45 9.66
CA LEU A 283 -1.86 -11.21 10.25
C LEU A 283 -0.86 -10.04 10.13
N ASN A 284 -1.29 -8.88 10.57
CA ASN A 284 -0.54 -7.63 10.52
C ASN A 284 -0.85 -6.79 11.78
N TYR A 285 -0.49 -5.51 11.79
CA TYR A 285 -0.77 -4.58 12.90
C TYR A 285 -2.22 -4.62 13.40
N SER A 286 -3.19 -4.98 12.54
CA SER A 286 -4.59 -5.10 12.91
C SER A 286 -4.80 -6.06 14.07
N PHE A 287 -3.91 -7.04 14.26
CA PHE A 287 -3.90 -7.92 15.44
C PHE A 287 -3.94 -7.14 16.76
N TYR A 288 -3.27 -5.98 16.85
CA TYR A 288 -3.30 -5.10 18.02
C TYR A 288 -4.40 -4.02 17.95
N THR A 289 -5.57 -4.37 17.39
CA THR A 289 -6.74 -3.47 17.36
C THR A 289 -7.90 -4.09 18.14
N GLU A 290 -8.74 -3.24 18.70
CA GLU A 290 -9.93 -3.67 19.44
C GLU A 290 -10.88 -4.50 18.56
N ARG A 291 -10.99 -4.15 17.27
CA ARG A 291 -11.80 -4.89 16.30
C ARG A 291 -11.38 -6.35 16.13
N MET A 292 -10.12 -6.68 16.41
CA MET A 292 -9.60 -8.05 16.36
C MET A 292 -9.62 -8.73 17.75
N GLY A 293 -10.23 -8.09 18.76
CA GLY A 293 -10.35 -8.62 20.12
C GLY A 293 -9.11 -8.46 20.99
N HIS A 294 -8.10 -7.70 20.57
CA HIS A 294 -6.85 -7.61 21.33
C HIS A 294 -7.07 -6.98 22.72
N PRO A 295 -6.58 -7.59 23.82
CA PRO A 295 -6.81 -7.08 25.18
C PRO A 295 -6.05 -5.78 25.47
N ARG A 296 -5.04 -5.45 24.66
CA ARG A 296 -4.28 -4.19 24.75
C ARG A 296 -4.15 -3.55 23.36
N PRO A 297 -5.19 -2.89 22.84
CA PRO A 297 -5.21 -2.44 21.46
C PRO A 297 -4.31 -1.21 21.27
N LEU A 298 -3.13 -1.38 20.68
CA LEU A 298 -2.19 -0.29 20.41
C LEU A 298 -2.64 0.59 19.23
N PHE A 299 -3.23 -0.02 18.21
CA PHE A 299 -3.59 0.67 16.97
C PHE A 299 -5.10 0.87 16.85
N ALA A 300 -5.49 1.97 16.23
CA ALA A 300 -6.85 2.14 15.76
C ALA A 300 -7.11 1.31 14.50
N TRP A 301 -8.36 0.87 14.32
CA TRP A 301 -8.75 0.14 13.12
C TRP A 301 -8.47 0.99 11.85
N ARG A 302 -7.77 0.39 10.88
CA ARG A 302 -7.40 1.02 9.60
C ARG A 302 -6.47 2.25 9.70
N SER A 303 -5.86 2.50 10.86
CA SER A 303 -4.93 3.60 11.05
C SER A 303 -3.58 3.42 10.32
N LYS A 304 -3.20 2.17 10.02
CA LYS A 304 -2.02 1.82 9.23
C LYS A 304 -2.40 1.08 7.94
N PHE A 305 -1.44 0.94 7.04
CA PHE A 305 -1.59 0.12 5.85
C PHE A 305 -1.57 -1.37 6.22
N SER A 306 -2.22 -2.20 5.40
CA SER A 306 -2.37 -3.64 5.64
C SER A 306 -1.06 -4.42 5.60
N ASP A 307 0.00 -3.84 5.06
CA ASP A 307 1.37 -4.37 5.03
C ASP A 307 2.20 -3.93 6.26
N TYR A 308 1.67 -3.06 7.12
CA TYR A 308 2.36 -2.65 8.35
C TYR A 308 2.42 -3.82 9.33
N LEU A 309 3.64 -4.25 9.69
CA LEU A 309 3.91 -5.45 10.50
C LEU A 309 3.27 -6.73 9.94
N TYR A 310 3.07 -6.82 8.62
CA TYR A 310 2.49 -8.02 8.01
C TYR A 310 3.46 -9.20 8.08
N LYS A 311 3.08 -10.24 8.83
CA LYS A 311 3.80 -11.51 8.94
C LYS A 311 3.25 -12.50 7.91
N ALA A 312 4.11 -13.03 7.05
CA ALA A 312 3.74 -14.02 6.05
C ALA A 312 3.26 -15.32 6.70
N ASP A 313 2.33 -16.01 6.03
CA ASP A 313 1.87 -17.35 6.39
C ASP A 313 2.59 -18.37 5.49
N PRO A 314 3.37 -19.32 6.03
CA PRO A 314 4.11 -20.29 5.22
C PRO A 314 3.21 -21.17 4.36
N ASN A 315 1.94 -21.35 4.73
CA ASN A 315 1.00 -22.21 4.01
C ASN A 315 0.17 -21.42 2.98
N TRP A 316 0.46 -20.14 2.78
CA TRP A 316 -0.31 -19.27 1.91
C TRP A 316 0.60 -18.37 1.05
N PRO A 317 0.12 -17.87 -0.10
CA PRO A 317 0.83 -16.81 -0.82
C PRO A 317 0.98 -15.54 0.02
N VAL A 318 2.10 -14.82 -0.13
CA VAL A 318 2.26 -13.54 0.56
C VAL A 318 1.38 -12.45 -0.05
N ARG A 319 1.12 -11.37 0.71
CA ARG A 319 0.62 -10.13 0.12
C ARG A 319 1.68 -9.53 -0.80
N THR A 320 1.24 -8.65 -1.70
CA THR A 320 2.10 -7.99 -2.69
C THR A 320 3.42 -7.48 -2.10
N VAL A 321 4.55 -7.94 -2.65
CA VAL A 321 5.88 -7.39 -2.35
C VAL A 321 5.96 -6.00 -2.95
N LYS A 322 6.16 -4.98 -2.11
CA LYS A 322 6.19 -3.58 -2.55
C LYS A 322 7.62 -3.13 -2.85
N ALA A 323 7.73 -2.28 -3.88
CA ALA A 323 8.99 -1.66 -4.27
C ALA A 323 9.48 -0.58 -3.29
N GLN A 324 8.57 -0.03 -2.48
CA GLN A 324 8.86 0.99 -1.49
C GLN A 324 8.13 0.67 -0.20
N GLY A 325 8.78 0.92 0.93
CA GLY A 325 8.26 0.63 2.25
C GLY A 325 9.07 1.29 3.34
N GLY A 326 8.43 1.50 4.49
CA GLY A 326 9.12 1.90 5.71
C GLY A 326 9.71 0.68 6.42
N GLN A 327 10.40 0.93 7.53
CA GLN A 327 10.97 -0.10 8.40
C GLN A 327 9.98 -1.19 8.85
N TYR A 328 8.68 -0.86 8.93
CA TYR A 328 7.62 -1.76 9.36
C TYR A 328 6.77 -2.29 8.19
N THR A 329 7.17 -2.02 6.95
CA THR A 329 6.46 -2.54 5.77
C THR A 329 6.92 -3.97 5.51
N GLY A 330 5.99 -4.92 5.65
CA GLY A 330 6.19 -6.31 5.29
C GLY A 330 6.15 -6.56 3.77
N PRO A 331 6.15 -7.83 3.35
CA PRO A 331 6.04 -9.02 4.19
C PRO A 331 7.29 -9.29 5.04
N PHE A 332 7.06 -9.73 6.28
CA PHE A 332 8.08 -10.32 7.15
C PHE A 332 7.94 -11.85 7.15
N SER A 333 9.06 -12.56 7.29
CA SER A 333 9.07 -14.01 7.46
C SER A 333 8.33 -14.40 8.76
N TRP A 334 7.71 -15.58 8.76
CA TRP A 334 7.14 -16.20 9.96
C TRP A 334 8.17 -16.41 11.07
N GLU A 335 9.47 -16.32 10.75
CA GLU A 335 10.59 -16.32 11.70
C GLU A 335 10.87 -14.93 12.33
N ASN A 336 9.93 -14.00 12.26
CA ASN A 336 10.01 -12.66 12.86
C ASN A 336 11.16 -11.79 12.32
N ARG A 337 11.51 -11.93 11.04
CA ARG A 337 12.58 -11.16 10.39
C ARG A 337 12.16 -10.66 9.01
N PRO A 338 12.81 -9.64 8.45
CA PRO A 338 12.70 -9.35 7.02
C PRO A 338 13.11 -10.56 6.18
N PHE A 339 12.44 -10.80 5.06
CA PHE A 339 12.92 -11.75 4.05
C PHE A 339 14.28 -11.32 3.49
N THR A 340 15.13 -12.28 3.14
CA THR A 340 16.38 -12.06 2.42
C THR A 340 16.08 -11.62 0.98
N VAL A 341 17.10 -11.13 0.25
CA VAL A 341 16.92 -10.79 -1.17
C VAL A 341 16.54 -12.04 -1.99
N GLU A 342 17.20 -13.17 -1.75
CA GLU A 342 16.90 -14.42 -2.47
C GLU A 342 15.50 -14.94 -2.16
N GLU A 343 15.04 -14.81 -0.90
CA GLU A 343 13.67 -15.17 -0.56
C GLU A 343 12.67 -14.28 -1.29
N LEU A 344 12.92 -12.96 -1.35
CA LEU A 344 12.07 -12.04 -2.11
C LEU A 344 12.10 -12.31 -3.62
N LYS A 345 13.25 -12.72 -4.19
CA LYS A 345 13.34 -13.16 -5.58
C LYS A 345 12.40 -14.34 -5.83
N ARG A 346 12.48 -15.40 -5.02
CA ARG A 346 11.59 -16.56 -5.16
C ARG A 346 10.12 -16.24 -4.91
N LEU A 347 9.81 -15.37 -3.95
CA LEU A 347 8.44 -14.91 -3.72
C LEU A 347 7.85 -14.11 -4.90
N GLN A 348 8.72 -13.54 -5.74
CA GLN A 348 8.38 -12.85 -6.97
C GLN A 348 8.64 -13.72 -8.21
N THR A 349 9.04 -14.99 -8.04
CA THR A 349 9.38 -15.97 -9.09
C THR A 349 10.53 -15.55 -10.01
N PHE A 350 11.47 -14.72 -9.53
CA PHE A 350 12.74 -14.52 -10.22
C PHE A 350 13.58 -15.81 -10.18
N PRO A 351 14.27 -16.16 -11.29
CA PRO A 351 15.27 -17.21 -11.30
C PRO A 351 16.35 -16.99 -10.24
N ASP A 352 16.83 -18.07 -9.63
CA ASP A 352 17.87 -17.98 -8.59
C ASP A 352 19.17 -17.43 -9.19
N ASN A 353 19.49 -17.77 -10.45
CA ASN A 353 20.68 -17.30 -11.16
C ASN A 353 20.57 -15.88 -11.74
N TYR A 354 19.40 -15.23 -11.67
CA TYR A 354 19.23 -13.87 -12.19
C TYR A 354 19.89 -12.85 -11.27
N SER A 355 20.84 -12.09 -11.82
CA SER A 355 21.58 -11.07 -11.06
C SER A 355 20.77 -9.79 -10.97
N ILE A 356 20.63 -9.22 -9.76
CA ILE A 356 19.99 -7.92 -9.53
C ILE A 356 20.98 -7.00 -8.83
N GLU A 357 21.35 -5.90 -9.47
CA GLU A 357 22.39 -4.99 -9.02
C GLU A 357 21.84 -3.90 -8.07
N GLY A 358 22.75 -3.37 -7.24
CA GLY A 358 22.50 -2.24 -6.35
C GLY A 358 22.39 -2.62 -4.87
N GLY A 359 22.24 -1.60 -4.01
CA GLY A 359 22.02 -1.81 -2.58
C GLY A 359 20.67 -2.48 -2.29
N ARG A 360 20.51 -3.06 -1.10
CA ARG A 360 19.31 -3.82 -0.68
C ARG A 360 17.99 -3.12 -1.03
N GLN A 361 17.87 -1.81 -0.79
CA GLN A 361 16.64 -1.07 -1.11
C GLN A 361 16.37 -1.00 -2.62
N ASN A 362 17.39 -0.80 -3.45
CA ASN A 362 17.26 -0.79 -4.91
C ASN A 362 16.90 -2.18 -5.46
N VAL A 363 17.47 -3.24 -4.89
CA VAL A 363 17.12 -4.62 -5.25
C VAL A 363 15.65 -4.92 -4.91
N ILE A 364 15.20 -4.58 -3.70
CA ILE A 364 13.79 -4.72 -3.32
C ILE A 364 12.87 -3.88 -4.22
N ARG A 365 13.30 -2.68 -4.61
CA ARG A 365 12.56 -1.82 -5.54
C ARG A 365 12.39 -2.49 -6.90
N GLN A 366 13.43 -3.10 -7.45
CA GLN A 366 13.39 -3.85 -8.71
C GLN A 366 12.46 -5.06 -8.63
N ILE A 367 12.61 -5.88 -7.58
CA ILE A 367 11.76 -7.05 -7.35
C ILE A 367 10.29 -6.61 -7.23
N GLY A 368 9.99 -5.66 -6.35
CA GLY A 368 8.61 -5.21 -6.07
C GLY A 368 7.93 -4.50 -7.24
N ASN A 369 8.68 -3.83 -8.12
CA ASN A 369 8.14 -3.18 -9.32
C ASN A 369 7.84 -4.19 -10.44
N SER A 370 8.59 -5.29 -10.51
CA SER A 370 8.51 -6.22 -11.62
C SER A 370 7.16 -6.95 -11.71
N VAL A 371 6.79 -7.37 -12.92
CA VAL A 371 5.80 -8.43 -13.13
C VAL A 371 6.47 -9.75 -12.72
N PRO A 372 5.80 -10.65 -11.97
CA PRO A 372 6.38 -11.94 -11.63
C PRO A 372 6.67 -12.76 -12.90
N PRO A 373 7.90 -13.27 -13.10
CA PRO A 373 8.24 -14.03 -14.30
C PRO A 373 7.31 -15.21 -14.58
N GLN A 374 6.86 -15.94 -13.55
CA GLN A 374 5.98 -17.08 -13.79
C GLN A 374 4.64 -16.67 -14.43
N MET A 375 4.02 -15.59 -13.95
CA MET A 375 2.82 -15.04 -14.58
C MET A 375 3.10 -14.58 -16.02
N ALA A 376 4.26 -13.95 -16.25
CA ALA A 376 4.68 -13.51 -17.58
C ALA A 376 4.88 -14.68 -18.54
N ARG A 377 5.43 -15.83 -18.10
CA ARG A 377 5.58 -17.04 -18.92
C ARG A 377 4.25 -17.57 -19.42
N ILE A 378 3.26 -17.69 -18.55
CA ILE A 378 1.93 -18.20 -18.93
C ILE A 378 1.25 -17.27 -19.95
N LEU A 379 1.36 -15.95 -19.76
CA LEU A 379 0.85 -14.97 -20.72
C LEU A 379 1.61 -15.04 -22.05
N ALA A 380 2.94 -15.12 -22.02
CA ALA A 380 3.77 -15.20 -23.21
C ALA A 380 3.49 -16.48 -24.02
N LEU A 381 3.29 -17.63 -23.37
CA LEU A 381 2.91 -18.88 -24.05
C LEU A 381 1.55 -18.78 -24.72
N SER A 382 0.57 -18.21 -24.01
CA SER A 382 -0.76 -17.96 -24.58
C SER A 382 -0.70 -17.05 -25.82
N ILE A 383 0.20 -16.06 -25.83
CA ILE A 383 0.42 -15.17 -26.97
C ILE A 383 1.16 -15.91 -28.09
N LEU A 384 2.18 -16.68 -27.76
CA LEU A 384 2.98 -17.46 -28.70
C LEU A 384 2.11 -18.41 -29.53
N ASP A 385 1.20 -19.12 -28.86
CA ASP A 385 0.25 -20.04 -29.49
C ASP A 385 -0.83 -19.30 -30.29
N GLN A 386 -1.62 -18.43 -29.66
CA GLN A 386 -2.80 -17.81 -30.29
C GLN A 386 -2.45 -16.74 -31.35
N VAL A 387 -1.36 -16.00 -31.15
CA VAL A 387 -1.01 -14.85 -32.01
C VAL A 387 -0.01 -15.27 -33.07
N PHE A 388 0.99 -16.07 -32.71
CA PHE A 388 2.07 -16.45 -33.63
C PHE A 388 1.90 -17.86 -34.22
N GLY A 389 0.89 -18.63 -33.78
CA GLY A 389 0.60 -19.96 -34.32
C GLY A 389 1.72 -20.96 -34.04
N VAL A 390 2.52 -20.71 -33.00
CA VAL A 390 3.58 -21.61 -32.58
C VAL A 390 2.98 -22.63 -31.63
N SER A 391 2.80 -23.86 -32.14
CA SER A 391 2.30 -24.99 -31.36
C SER A 391 3.25 -25.27 -30.20
N ILE A 392 2.79 -24.98 -28.98
CA ILE A 392 3.43 -25.30 -27.71
C ILE A 392 3.20 -26.78 -27.35
N PRO A 393 3.97 -27.39 -26.44
CA PRO A 393 3.97 -28.85 -26.28
C PRO A 393 2.79 -29.40 -25.47
N PHE A 394 1.92 -28.53 -24.97
CA PHE A 394 0.71 -28.83 -24.21
C PHE A 394 -0.38 -27.83 -24.57
N GLU A 395 -1.64 -28.17 -24.35
CA GLU A 395 -2.77 -27.27 -24.61
C GLU A 395 -3.03 -26.37 -23.39
N ILE A 396 -3.25 -25.08 -23.61
CA ILE A 396 -3.64 -24.14 -22.55
C ILE A 396 -5.14 -23.93 -22.62
N SER A 397 -5.85 -24.22 -21.53
CA SER A 397 -7.29 -23.92 -21.44
C SER A 397 -7.53 -22.41 -21.43
N LEU A 398 -8.40 -21.92 -22.31
CA LEU A 398 -8.67 -20.50 -22.50
C LEU A 398 -10.03 -20.08 -21.92
N MET A 399 -10.05 -18.98 -21.18
CA MET A 399 -11.27 -18.44 -20.58
C MET A 399 -12.22 -17.83 -21.64
N PRO A 400 -13.52 -18.15 -21.59
CA PRO A 400 -14.56 -17.40 -22.30
C PRO A 400 -14.58 -15.92 -21.89
N ASP A 401 -14.99 -15.02 -22.79
CA ASP A 401 -14.97 -13.57 -22.56
C ASP A 401 -15.84 -13.14 -21.35
N ASP A 402 -16.95 -13.82 -21.13
CA ASP A 402 -17.91 -13.57 -20.05
C ASP A 402 -17.54 -14.22 -18.71
N TYR A 403 -16.49 -15.04 -18.65
CA TYR A 403 -16.04 -15.68 -17.42
C TYR A 403 -15.59 -14.66 -16.37
N GLN A 404 -16.10 -14.79 -15.14
CA GLN A 404 -15.79 -13.89 -14.02
C GLN A 404 -14.94 -14.60 -12.96
N LEU A 405 -13.71 -14.12 -12.78
CA LEU A 405 -12.80 -14.62 -11.74
C LEU A 405 -13.33 -14.29 -10.33
N GLY A 406 -13.29 -15.27 -9.43
CA GLY A 406 -13.87 -15.21 -8.10
C GLY A 406 -12.97 -14.57 -7.03
N PHE A 407 -11.67 -14.38 -7.28
CA PHE A 407 -10.71 -13.91 -6.25
C PHE A 407 -11.10 -12.61 -5.54
N ARG A 408 -11.85 -11.72 -6.20
CA ARG A 408 -12.37 -10.49 -5.56
C ARG A 408 -13.56 -10.73 -4.64
N LYS A 409 -14.44 -11.67 -4.98
CA LYS A 409 -15.59 -12.05 -4.14
C LYS A 409 -15.09 -12.67 -2.82
N ARG A 410 -14.08 -13.54 -2.92
CA ARG A 410 -13.42 -14.23 -1.78
C ARG A 410 -12.69 -13.29 -0.80
N LYS A 411 -12.36 -12.05 -1.19
CA LYS A 411 -11.71 -11.09 -0.25
C LYS A 411 -12.56 -10.73 0.96
N SER A 412 -13.89 -10.81 0.84
CA SER A 412 -14.79 -10.54 1.96
C SER A 412 -14.64 -11.60 3.07
N GLU A 413 -14.48 -12.86 2.68
CA GLU A 413 -14.32 -14.03 3.55
C GLU A 413 -12.99 -14.01 4.33
N LEU A 414 -11.92 -13.46 3.74
CA LEU A 414 -10.61 -13.33 4.40
C LEU A 414 -10.68 -12.57 5.73
N THR A 415 -11.59 -11.62 5.87
CA THR A 415 -11.74 -10.85 7.13
C THR A 415 -12.15 -11.77 8.28
N SER A 416 -13.06 -12.71 8.03
CA SER A 416 -13.51 -13.69 9.02
C SER A 416 -12.39 -14.66 9.39
N ILE A 417 -11.62 -15.14 8.40
CA ILE A 417 -10.45 -16.00 8.63
C ILE A 417 -9.41 -15.29 9.51
N TYR A 418 -9.14 -14.01 9.24
CA TYR A 418 -8.20 -13.24 10.05
C TYR A 418 -8.69 -13.03 11.48
N ALA A 419 -9.99 -12.77 11.67
CA ALA A 419 -10.59 -12.61 13.00
C ALA A 419 -10.46 -13.90 13.82
N GLU A 420 -10.71 -15.05 13.19
CA GLU A 420 -10.59 -16.35 13.84
C GLU A 420 -9.14 -16.68 14.22
N LYS A 421 -8.17 -16.42 13.33
CA LYS A 421 -6.74 -16.56 13.67
C LYS A 421 -6.32 -15.69 14.85
N ALA A 422 -6.85 -14.46 14.94
CA ALA A 422 -6.58 -13.58 16.06
C ALA A 422 -7.19 -14.12 17.36
N ARG A 423 -8.45 -14.58 17.32
CA ARG A 423 -9.13 -15.18 18.48
C ARG A 423 -8.32 -16.34 19.06
N ILE A 424 -7.94 -17.31 18.24
CA ILE A 424 -7.16 -18.48 18.66
C ILE A 424 -5.84 -18.07 19.30
N ALA A 425 -5.14 -17.10 18.72
CA ALA A 425 -3.86 -16.62 19.25
C ALA A 425 -4.00 -15.88 20.60
N LEU A 426 -5.14 -15.25 20.84
CA LEU A 426 -5.41 -14.51 22.08
C LEU A 426 -5.87 -15.42 23.22
N GLU A 427 -6.51 -16.55 22.92
CA GLU A 427 -6.95 -17.54 23.93
C GLU A 427 -5.79 -18.21 24.69
N GLY A 428 -4.58 -18.20 24.12
CA GLY A 428 -3.37 -18.77 24.74
C GLY A 428 -2.58 -17.81 25.65
N ASN A 429 -2.96 -16.53 25.74
CA ASN A 429 -2.22 -15.52 26.51
C ASN A 429 -3.05 -15.04 27.70
N GLU A 430 -2.69 -15.52 28.91
CA GLU A 430 -3.22 -14.98 30.15
C GLU A 430 -2.91 -13.48 30.25
N SER A 431 -3.95 -12.71 30.54
CA SER A 431 -3.94 -11.26 30.51
C SER A 431 -2.96 -10.70 31.55
N GLN A 432 -1.85 -10.09 31.11
CA GLN A 432 -1.09 -9.21 31.98
C GLN A 432 -2.00 -8.05 32.40
N ALA A 433 -2.38 -8.04 33.67
CA ALA A 433 -3.25 -7.06 34.28
C ALA A 433 -2.78 -5.62 33.96
N HIS A 434 -3.74 -4.76 33.65
CA HIS A 434 -3.55 -3.33 33.45
C HIS A 434 -2.77 -2.76 34.63
N VAL A 435 -1.69 -2.00 34.39
CA VAL A 435 -1.07 -1.20 35.45
C VAL A 435 -2.11 -0.17 35.87
N PRO A 436 -2.66 -0.21 37.11
CA PRO A 436 -3.66 0.75 37.54
C PRO A 436 -3.07 2.15 37.45
N LEU A 437 -3.84 3.11 36.93
CA LEU A 437 -3.41 4.49 36.94
C LEU A 437 -3.43 4.94 38.42
N VAL A 438 -2.25 5.18 38.98
CA VAL A 438 -2.15 5.76 40.32
C VAL A 438 -2.70 7.18 40.21
N ASN A 439 -3.74 7.53 40.97
CA ASN A 439 -4.30 8.88 41.03
C ASN A 439 -3.14 9.88 41.20
N ARG A 440 -2.98 10.78 40.22
CA ARG A 440 -1.84 11.71 40.16
C ARG A 440 -2.36 13.13 40.11
N ASN A 441 -1.97 13.90 41.12
CA ASN A 441 -2.09 15.35 41.12
C ASN A 441 -0.70 15.95 41.21
N GLY A 442 -0.46 17.06 40.51
CA GLY A 442 0.83 17.74 40.60
C GLY A 442 1.01 18.84 39.57
N ILE A 443 2.16 19.50 39.69
CA ILE A 443 2.62 20.53 38.77
C ILE A 443 3.81 19.97 38.00
N GLU A 444 3.75 20.05 36.68
CA GLU A 444 4.81 19.63 35.76
C GLU A 444 5.17 20.77 34.81
N PHE A 445 6.38 20.75 34.27
CA PHE A 445 6.90 21.85 33.44
C PHE A 445 7.27 21.34 32.05
N PHE A 446 6.87 22.06 31.01
CA PHE A 446 7.03 21.63 29.63
C PHE A 446 7.51 22.76 28.72
N SER A 447 8.29 22.42 27.70
CA SER A 447 8.59 23.32 26.58
C SER A 447 8.12 22.74 25.26
N LEU A 448 7.63 23.62 24.39
CA LEU A 448 7.29 23.33 23.01
C LEU A 448 8.52 23.57 22.12
N THR A 449 8.87 22.58 21.34
CA THR A 449 10.01 22.67 20.41
C THR A 449 9.55 23.12 19.03
N SER A 450 10.49 23.64 18.23
CA SER A 450 10.23 24.11 16.86
C SER A 450 9.73 23.01 15.91
N ASP A 451 9.92 21.74 16.29
CA ASP A 451 9.44 20.56 15.59
C ASP A 451 8.06 20.06 16.05
N LEU A 452 7.31 20.89 16.78
CA LEU A 452 5.95 20.61 17.25
C LEU A 452 5.89 19.43 18.23
N GLN A 453 6.93 19.27 19.06
CA GLN A 453 6.98 18.28 20.15
C GLN A 453 6.99 18.98 21.50
N ILE A 454 6.68 18.23 22.55
CA ILE A 454 6.82 18.72 23.92
C ILE A 454 7.92 17.98 24.65
N LYS A 455 8.64 18.69 25.51
CA LYS A 455 9.70 18.14 26.37
C LYS A 455 9.46 18.56 27.81
N GLU A 456 9.45 17.58 28.71
CA GLU A 456 9.42 17.79 30.15
C GLU A 456 10.69 18.52 30.62
N LYS A 457 10.54 19.41 31.60
CA LYS A 457 11.58 20.25 32.16
C LYS A 457 11.66 20.05 33.66
N SER A 458 12.86 20.24 34.20
CA SER A 458 13.13 20.07 35.63
C SER A 458 12.57 21.19 36.50
N SER A 459 12.30 22.36 35.93
CA SER A 459 11.87 23.56 36.65
C SER A 459 11.17 24.56 35.73
N GLU A 460 10.43 25.49 36.33
CA GLU A 460 9.62 26.49 35.63
C GLU A 460 10.46 27.47 34.82
N GLU A 461 11.63 27.87 35.32
CA GLU A 461 12.48 28.88 34.68
C GLU A 461 13.04 28.41 33.33
N LYS A 462 12.94 27.10 33.05
CA LYS A 462 13.43 26.44 31.83
C LYS A 462 12.29 25.97 30.92
N ALA A 463 11.05 26.26 31.27
CA ALA A 463 9.85 25.78 30.62
C ALA A 463 9.08 26.91 29.94
N ASP A 464 8.32 26.55 28.90
CA ASP A 464 7.38 27.48 28.27
C ASP A 464 6.03 27.45 29.01
N PHE A 465 5.68 26.30 29.60
CA PHE A 465 4.42 26.05 30.27
C PHE A 465 4.61 25.42 31.66
N ARG A 466 3.86 25.94 32.62
CA ARG A 466 3.57 25.31 33.91
C ARG A 466 2.21 24.62 33.79
N VAL A 467 2.14 23.34 34.12
CA VAL A 467 0.97 22.50 33.88
C VAL A 467 0.51 21.86 35.18
N GLU A 468 -0.73 22.13 35.57
CA GLU A 468 -1.40 21.44 36.65
C GLU A 468 -2.17 20.23 36.11
N ILE A 469 -2.00 19.09 36.75
CA ILE A 469 -2.68 17.86 36.35
C ILE A 469 -3.49 17.26 37.48
N SER A 470 -4.62 16.67 37.11
CA SER A 470 -5.37 15.73 37.93
C SER A 470 -5.78 14.55 37.06
N LEU A 471 -5.07 13.43 37.21
CA LEU A 471 -5.26 12.23 36.39
C LEU A 471 -5.81 11.11 37.27
N THR A 472 -7.05 10.71 37.00
CA THR A 472 -7.67 9.53 37.59
C THR A 472 -7.90 8.46 36.52
N ASP A 473 -8.42 7.31 36.94
CA ASP A 473 -8.81 6.23 36.05
C ASP A 473 -9.98 6.57 35.09
N GLN A 474 -10.77 7.60 35.39
CA GLN A 474 -11.97 7.96 34.61
C GLN A 474 -11.91 9.37 34.04
N THR A 475 -11.26 10.29 34.74
CA THR A 475 -11.25 11.72 34.42
C THR A 475 -9.85 12.28 34.47
N TRP A 476 -9.47 13.01 33.43
CA TRP A 476 -8.21 13.75 33.35
C TRP A 476 -8.51 15.25 33.29
N SER A 477 -7.84 16.03 34.13
CA SER A 477 -7.75 17.49 34.03
C SER A 477 -6.32 17.88 33.72
N VAL A 478 -6.14 18.73 32.72
CA VAL A 478 -4.84 19.33 32.36
C VAL A 478 -5.06 20.83 32.23
N GLU A 479 -4.44 21.61 33.11
CA GLU A 479 -4.54 23.06 33.12
C GLU A 479 -3.17 23.66 32.81
N LEU A 480 -3.10 24.46 31.74
CA LEU A 480 -1.86 25.01 31.20
C LEU A 480 -1.76 26.51 31.50
N HIS A 481 -0.63 26.92 32.06
CA HIS A 481 -0.26 28.30 32.32
C HIS A 481 1.04 28.64 31.57
N ASP A 482 1.21 29.89 31.15
CA ASP A 482 2.51 30.37 30.71
C ASP A 482 3.48 30.37 31.91
N SER A 483 4.70 29.86 31.72
CA SER A 483 5.71 29.87 32.78
C SER A 483 6.24 31.28 33.03
N ASN A 484 6.60 31.59 34.28
CA ASN A 484 7.22 32.87 34.66
C ASN A 484 6.34 34.10 34.36
N THR A 485 5.02 33.93 34.30
CA THR A 485 4.04 35.02 34.18
C THR A 485 3.10 35.03 35.38
N GLU A 486 2.40 36.15 35.60
CA GLU A 486 1.33 36.21 36.61
C GLU A 486 0.19 35.25 36.25
N GLU A 487 -0.50 34.73 37.28
CA GLU A 487 -1.66 33.87 37.08
C GLU A 487 -2.80 34.64 36.40
N THR A 488 -3.22 34.15 35.24
CA THR A 488 -4.34 34.68 34.46
C THR A 488 -5.58 33.81 34.64
N PRO A 489 -6.80 34.36 34.51
CA PRO A 489 -8.02 33.56 34.42
C PRO A 489 -7.99 32.59 33.22
N ALA A 490 -8.76 31.51 33.32
CA ALA A 490 -8.89 30.54 32.23
C ALA A 490 -9.43 31.23 30.96
N GLN A 491 -8.74 31.01 29.85
CA GLN A 491 -8.99 31.64 28.57
C GLN A 491 -9.89 30.79 27.68
N TYR A 492 -9.67 29.47 27.67
CA TYR A 492 -10.53 28.51 26.98
C TYR A 492 -10.45 27.11 27.61
N GLU A 493 -11.45 26.30 27.32
CA GLU A 493 -11.60 24.92 27.80
C GLU A 493 -12.00 23.99 26.65
N ILE A 494 -11.40 22.81 26.59
CA ILE A 494 -11.78 21.69 25.71
C ILE A 494 -12.21 20.52 26.57
N GLN A 495 -13.41 20.01 26.32
CA GLN A 495 -13.91 18.78 26.93
C GLN A 495 -13.95 17.67 25.89
N ILE A 496 -13.31 16.55 26.22
CA ILE A 496 -13.22 15.33 25.41
C ILE A 496 -14.09 14.29 26.10
N THR A 497 -15.14 13.84 25.40
CA THR A 497 -16.08 12.85 25.94
C THR A 497 -16.05 11.58 25.09
N PRO A 498 -15.82 10.41 25.71
CA PRO A 498 -15.87 9.12 25.03
C PRO A 498 -17.31 8.72 24.62
N PRO A 499 -17.49 7.72 23.74
CA PRO A 499 -18.83 7.28 23.31
C PRO A 499 -19.63 6.65 24.47
N PRO A 500 -20.97 6.72 24.44
CA PRO A 500 -21.85 6.14 25.47
C PRO A 500 -21.71 4.62 25.64
N THR A 501 -21.41 3.91 24.56
CA THR A 501 -21.30 2.43 24.54
C THR A 501 -19.88 1.93 24.81
N GLY A 502 -18.98 2.75 25.34
CA GLY A 502 -17.63 2.33 25.72
C GLY A 502 -16.80 1.87 24.52
N GLY A 503 -16.17 2.79 23.79
CA GLY A 503 -15.25 2.49 22.69
C GLY A 503 -13.87 2.01 23.17
N ALA A 504 -13.85 1.27 24.28
CA ALA A 504 -12.67 0.64 24.83
C ALA A 504 -13.11 -0.47 25.80
N GLU A 505 -13.66 -1.56 25.30
CA GLU A 505 -13.97 -2.75 26.11
C GLU A 505 -12.72 -3.51 26.59
N ASN A 506 -11.54 -2.88 26.56
CA ASN A 506 -10.37 -3.26 27.36
C ASN A 506 -9.43 -2.08 27.71
N GLY A 507 -9.96 -0.85 27.89
CA GLY A 507 -9.10 0.29 28.26
C GLY A 507 -9.83 1.61 28.52
N LYS A 508 -10.45 1.71 29.69
CA LYS A 508 -11.10 2.87 30.35
C LYS A 508 -11.31 4.12 29.46
N PRO A 509 -12.56 4.43 29.04
CA PRO A 509 -12.85 5.66 28.33
C PRO A 509 -12.60 6.87 29.26
N ILE A 510 -11.58 7.66 28.95
CA ILE A 510 -11.18 8.80 29.77
C ILE A 510 -11.89 10.05 29.29
N THR A 511 -12.74 10.61 30.13
CA THR A 511 -13.22 11.98 29.94
C THR A 511 -12.08 12.92 30.28
N ALA A 512 -11.73 13.82 29.37
CA ALA A 512 -10.64 14.77 29.61
C ALA A 512 -11.14 16.21 29.52
N ARG A 513 -10.66 17.03 30.45
CA ARG A 513 -10.87 18.48 30.52
C ARG A 513 -9.51 19.14 30.36
N LEU A 514 -9.36 19.88 29.27
CA LEU A 514 -8.12 20.58 28.96
C LEU A 514 -8.40 22.09 29.06
N VAL A 515 -7.70 22.78 29.95
CA VAL A 515 -7.90 24.21 30.21
C VAL A 515 -6.62 24.96 29.89
N SER A 516 -6.72 26.11 29.23
CA SER A 516 -5.59 27.01 29.05
C SER A 516 -5.88 28.35 29.72
N HIS A 517 -4.93 28.82 30.50
CA HIS A 517 -4.87 30.18 31.05
C HIS A 517 -4.07 31.12 30.13
N SER A 518 -3.45 30.59 29.07
CA SER A 518 -2.76 31.37 28.04
C SER A 518 -3.67 31.64 26.84
N SER A 519 -3.62 32.87 26.32
CA SER A 519 -4.25 33.30 25.06
C SER A 519 -3.33 33.15 23.85
N ARG A 520 -2.10 32.65 24.03
CA ARG A 520 -1.15 32.41 22.94
C ARG A 520 -1.61 31.27 22.05
N HIS A 521 -1.40 31.37 20.73
CA HIS A 521 -1.75 30.29 19.80
C HIS A 521 -0.98 28.99 20.09
N GLU A 522 0.25 29.08 20.59
CA GLU A 522 1.07 27.91 20.94
C GLU A 522 0.48 27.10 22.10
N SER A 523 -0.32 27.73 22.97
CA SER A 523 -1.00 27.03 24.08
C SER A 523 -1.91 25.90 23.58
N MET A 524 -2.55 26.09 22.41
CA MET A 524 -3.42 25.08 21.80
C MET A 524 -2.63 23.83 21.42
N LEU A 525 -1.47 23.99 20.80
CA LEU A 525 -0.59 22.86 20.49
C LEU A 525 -0.01 22.24 21.76
N GLY A 526 0.44 23.07 22.70
CA GLY A 526 0.97 22.63 23.99
C GLY A 526 0.00 21.71 24.71
N LEU A 527 -1.25 22.17 24.89
CA LEU A 527 -2.30 21.46 25.61
C LEU A 527 -2.60 20.08 24.99
N TRP A 528 -2.76 20.01 23.67
CA TRP A 528 -2.96 18.74 22.96
C TRP A 528 -1.74 17.82 23.02
N LYS A 529 -0.51 18.35 23.00
CA LYS A 529 0.72 17.56 23.09
C LYS A 529 0.98 17.04 24.50
N ILE A 530 0.60 17.78 25.54
CA ILE A 530 0.60 17.32 26.93
C ILE A 530 -0.42 16.20 27.12
N TYR A 531 -1.63 16.38 26.61
CA TYR A 531 -2.63 15.32 26.62
C TYR A 531 -2.10 14.07 25.89
N GLU A 532 -1.52 14.23 24.70
CA GLU A 532 -0.89 13.12 23.97
C GLU A 532 0.27 12.47 24.75
N TYR A 533 1.06 13.24 25.50
CA TYR A 533 2.13 12.72 26.38
C TYR A 533 1.55 11.77 27.44
N TYR A 534 0.46 12.14 28.11
CA TYR A 534 -0.19 11.27 29.08
C TYR A 534 -0.91 10.09 28.44
N VAL A 535 -1.52 10.27 27.26
CA VAL A 535 -2.10 9.16 26.47
C VAL A 535 -1.03 8.10 26.18
N LYS A 536 0.17 8.51 25.74
CA LYS A 536 1.29 7.60 25.49
C LYS A 536 1.77 6.90 26.77
N LYS A 537 1.82 7.65 27.88
CA LYS A 537 2.31 7.17 29.18
C LYS A 537 1.35 6.17 29.83
N TYR A 538 0.04 6.34 29.67
CA TYR A 538 -0.96 5.64 30.47
C TYR A 538 -1.97 4.79 29.67
N LEU A 539 -2.21 5.07 28.39
CA LEU A 539 -3.27 4.40 27.60
C LEU A 539 -2.78 3.36 26.58
N VAL A 540 -1.49 3.00 26.58
CA VAL A 540 -0.92 2.05 25.60
C VAL A 540 -1.25 2.47 24.15
N LYS A 541 -1.40 3.77 23.90
CA LYS A 541 -1.66 4.35 22.57
C LYS A 541 -0.46 5.14 22.11
N ASP A 542 -0.11 5.02 20.84
CA ASP A 542 1.08 5.67 20.29
C ASP A 542 0.93 7.17 20.03
N ASP A 543 -0.29 7.61 19.75
CA ASP A 543 -0.66 8.97 19.34
C ASP A 543 -2.19 9.15 19.45
N LEU A 544 -2.63 10.40 19.28
CA LEU A 544 -4.06 10.74 19.32
C LEU A 544 -4.87 10.07 18.19
N VAL A 545 -4.26 9.75 17.05
CA VAL A 545 -4.95 9.02 15.95
C VAL A 545 -5.25 7.58 16.36
N GLN A 546 -4.36 6.93 17.11
CA GLN A 546 -4.61 5.58 17.65
C GLN A 546 -5.68 5.57 18.75
N LEU A 547 -5.84 6.69 19.46
CA LEU A 547 -6.87 6.87 20.47
C LEU A 547 -8.24 7.17 19.83
N PHE A 548 -8.31 8.19 18.98
CA PHE A 548 -9.57 8.71 18.45
C PHE A 548 -10.06 8.02 17.17
N GLY A 549 -9.21 7.22 16.53
CA GLY A 549 -9.55 6.53 15.30
C GLY A 549 -9.10 7.27 14.04
N TYR A 550 -9.16 6.57 12.91
CA TYR A 550 -8.83 7.15 11.61
C TYR A 550 -10.00 7.97 11.06
N TYR A 551 -9.71 9.20 10.60
CA TYR A 551 -10.72 10.23 10.31
C TYR A 551 -11.83 9.86 9.31
N GLN A 552 -11.59 8.90 8.41
CA GLN A 552 -12.58 8.44 7.43
C GLN A 552 -13.65 7.50 8.02
N TYR A 553 -13.49 7.09 9.29
CA TYR A 553 -14.43 6.21 9.97
C TYR A 553 -15.20 6.98 11.05
N LYS A 554 -16.33 6.39 11.47
CA LYS A 554 -17.28 7.02 12.39
C LYS A 554 -16.55 7.56 13.63
N LYS A 555 -16.76 8.86 13.90
CA LYS A 555 -16.22 9.54 15.08
C LYS A 555 -16.78 8.87 16.34
N VAL A 556 -15.87 8.36 17.16
CA VAL A 556 -16.20 7.63 18.39
C VAL A 556 -16.24 8.59 19.58
N PHE A 557 -15.45 9.67 19.56
CA PHE A 557 -15.38 10.68 20.61
C PHE A 557 -16.09 11.97 20.18
N SER A 558 -16.64 12.69 21.16
CA SER A 558 -17.15 14.04 20.99
C SER A 558 -16.27 15.06 21.70
N PHE A 559 -16.13 16.23 21.09
CA PHE A 559 -15.30 17.32 21.57
C PHE A 559 -16.16 18.57 21.69
N THR A 560 -16.04 19.29 22.80
CA THR A 560 -16.65 20.62 22.95
C THR A 560 -15.57 21.60 23.36
N MET A 561 -15.61 22.82 22.81
CA MET A 561 -14.69 23.88 23.18
C MET A 561 -15.46 25.13 23.59
N LYS A 562 -15.06 25.73 24.72
CA LYS A 562 -15.58 27.00 25.21
C LYS A 562 -14.45 28.02 25.23
N LEU A 563 -14.71 29.18 24.63
CA LEU A 563 -13.91 30.38 24.84
C LEU A 563 -14.48 31.07 26.09
N LEU A 564 -13.63 31.41 27.05
CA LEU A 564 -14.03 31.96 28.35
C LEU A 564 -13.70 33.46 28.43
N ASP A 565 -12.63 33.88 27.76
CA ASP A 565 -12.25 35.29 27.63
C ASP A 565 -12.94 35.94 26.43
N GLU A 566 -13.49 37.15 26.63
CA GLU A 566 -14.24 37.88 25.60
C GLU A 566 -13.36 38.24 24.39
N SER A 567 -12.07 38.51 24.59
CA SER A 567 -11.17 38.88 23.48
C SER A 567 -11.02 37.74 22.48
N LEU A 568 -10.99 36.49 22.95
CA LEU A 568 -10.92 35.31 22.10
C LEU A 568 -12.24 35.07 21.36
N MET A 569 -13.39 35.40 21.98
CA MET A 569 -14.70 35.22 21.35
C MET A 569 -14.88 36.10 20.11
N THR A 570 -14.21 37.26 20.07
CA THR A 570 -14.24 38.19 18.93
C THR A 570 -13.17 37.92 17.88
N ASP A 571 -12.23 37.00 18.15
CA ASP A 571 -11.14 36.67 17.24
C ASP A 571 -11.52 35.51 16.30
N ALA A 572 -11.40 35.76 14.99
CA ALA A 572 -11.80 34.82 13.95
C ALA A 572 -11.02 33.49 14.00
N PHE A 573 -9.75 33.51 14.42
CA PHE A 573 -8.95 32.30 14.55
C PHE A 573 -9.46 31.43 15.70
N TRP A 574 -9.75 32.03 16.87
CA TRP A 574 -10.25 31.28 18.03
C TRP A 574 -11.65 30.71 17.80
N ASP A 575 -12.56 31.45 17.15
CA ASP A 575 -13.88 30.89 16.78
C ASP A 575 -13.73 29.76 15.74
N THR A 576 -12.81 29.91 14.78
CA THR A 576 -12.49 28.84 13.81
C THR A 576 -11.99 27.58 14.51
N VAL A 577 -11.00 27.70 15.41
CA VAL A 577 -10.44 26.56 16.14
C VAL A 577 -11.48 25.90 17.03
N LYS A 578 -12.35 26.68 17.68
CA LYS A 578 -13.49 26.17 18.45
C LYS A 578 -14.41 25.30 17.59
N ARG A 579 -14.85 25.80 16.43
CA ARG A 579 -15.73 25.06 15.51
C ARG A 579 -15.08 23.81 14.95
N VAL A 580 -13.80 23.90 14.56
CA VAL A 580 -13.03 22.73 14.09
C VAL A 580 -12.87 21.70 15.20
N THR A 581 -12.57 22.13 16.43
CA THR A 581 -12.48 21.24 17.60
C THR A 581 -13.80 20.50 17.81
N MET A 582 -14.93 21.20 17.66
CA MET A 582 -16.29 20.63 17.72
C MET A 582 -16.67 19.78 16.50
N GLY A 583 -15.78 19.67 15.50
CA GLY A 583 -15.92 18.76 14.37
C GLY A 583 -16.48 19.38 13.08
N VAL A 584 -16.71 20.69 13.03
CA VAL A 584 -17.19 21.39 11.82
C VAL A 584 -16.14 21.31 10.72
N GLY A 585 -16.52 20.78 9.55
CA GLY A 585 -15.61 20.61 8.40
C GLY A 585 -14.51 19.56 8.60
N VAL A 586 -14.58 18.76 9.67
CA VAL A 586 -13.55 17.76 10.00
C VAL A 586 -13.87 16.39 9.43
N GLY A 587 -12.91 15.82 8.70
CA GLY A 587 -12.96 14.49 8.12
C GLY A 587 -13.56 14.45 6.71
N GLU A 588 -13.97 15.61 6.17
CA GLU A 588 -14.68 15.75 4.91
C GLU A 588 -13.89 16.62 3.93
N ILE A 589 -14.03 16.36 2.63
CA ILE A 589 -13.48 17.21 1.57
C ILE A 589 -14.59 18.17 1.17
N VAL A 590 -14.40 19.46 1.45
CA VAL A 590 -15.38 20.52 1.24
C VAL A 590 -14.78 21.67 0.43
N SER A 591 -15.59 22.43 -0.28
CA SER A 591 -15.10 23.61 -1.00
C SER A 591 -14.73 24.72 -0.01
N ALA A 592 -13.80 25.60 -0.40
CA ALA A 592 -13.44 26.75 0.43
C ALA A 592 -14.67 27.62 0.79
N PRO A 593 -15.58 27.97 -0.14
CA PRO A 593 -16.78 28.74 0.20
C PRO A 593 -17.71 28.02 1.19
N GLU A 594 -17.94 26.71 1.03
CA GLU A 594 -18.75 25.92 1.95
C GLU A 594 -18.12 25.86 3.36
N LEU A 595 -16.79 25.73 3.42
CA LEU A 595 -16.06 25.71 4.68
C LEU A 595 -16.07 27.09 5.35
N THR A 596 -15.89 28.18 4.60
CA THR A 596 -16.02 29.57 5.05
C THR A 596 -17.39 29.78 5.69
N PHE A 597 -18.46 29.38 5.01
CA PHE A 597 -19.82 29.47 5.54
C PHE A 597 -20.02 28.62 6.80
N SER A 598 -19.58 27.37 6.79
CA SER A 598 -19.73 26.45 7.93
C SER A 598 -18.98 26.92 9.18
N LEU A 599 -17.84 27.58 8.98
CA LEU A 599 -17.04 28.18 10.05
C LEU A 599 -17.50 29.59 10.46
N GLY A 600 -18.50 30.16 9.76
CA GLY A 600 -19.04 31.49 10.08
C GLY A 600 -18.07 32.63 9.76
N LEU A 601 -17.17 32.45 8.79
CA LEU A 601 -16.18 33.45 8.39
C LEU A 601 -16.72 34.39 7.31
N SER A 602 -16.17 35.60 7.22
CA SER A 602 -16.65 36.64 6.33
C SER A 602 -16.15 36.48 4.89
N SER A 603 -15.04 35.77 4.70
CA SER A 603 -14.42 35.57 3.38
C SER A 603 -13.49 34.35 3.33
N ASP A 604 -13.21 33.86 2.11
CA ASP A 604 -12.23 32.79 1.89
C ASP A 604 -10.80 33.23 2.25
N ASP A 605 -10.47 34.52 2.15
CA ASP A 605 -9.16 35.05 2.55
C ASP A 605 -8.95 34.93 4.07
N GLU A 606 -10.01 35.21 4.84
CA GLU A 606 -10.04 35.01 6.29
C GLU A 606 -9.92 33.52 6.66
N LEU A 607 -10.63 32.64 5.93
CA LEU A 607 -10.47 31.19 6.05
C LEU A 607 -9.02 30.77 5.84
N PHE A 608 -8.39 31.13 4.72
CA PHE A 608 -7.02 30.72 4.45
C PHE A 608 -6.00 31.32 5.41
N SER A 609 -6.28 32.50 5.99
CA SER A 609 -5.49 33.06 7.10
C SER A 609 -5.56 32.17 8.34
N CYS A 610 -6.77 31.79 8.76
CA CYS A 610 -6.99 30.90 9.90
C CYS A 610 -6.35 29.52 9.68
N LEU A 611 -6.58 28.88 8.51
CA LEU A 611 -6.00 27.57 8.18
C LEU A 611 -4.47 27.60 8.15
N ARG A 612 -3.86 28.69 7.68
CA ARG A 612 -2.39 28.89 7.74
C ARG A 612 -1.91 28.98 9.18
N MET A 613 -2.63 29.66 10.06
CA MET A 613 -2.29 29.74 11.48
C MET A 613 -2.45 28.39 12.18
N MET A 614 -3.56 27.69 11.96
CA MET A 614 -3.79 26.34 12.47
C MET A 614 -2.68 25.39 12.05
N LYS A 615 -2.24 25.47 10.79
CA LYS A 615 -1.12 24.67 10.30
C LYS A 615 0.20 24.99 11.00
N LYS A 616 0.47 26.25 11.34
CA LYS A 616 1.65 26.65 12.14
C LYS A 616 1.63 26.00 13.53
N ILE A 617 0.46 25.88 14.14
CA ILE A 617 0.28 25.21 15.44
C ILE A 617 -0.04 23.71 15.32
N GLY A 618 0.32 23.09 14.18
CA GLY A 618 0.37 21.64 14.04
C GLY A 618 -0.92 20.95 13.59
N TYR A 619 -1.97 21.68 13.20
CA TYR A 619 -3.11 21.05 12.53
C TYR A 619 -2.73 20.56 11.14
N GLU A 620 -3.18 19.36 10.81
CA GLU A 620 -3.08 18.83 9.46
C GLU A 620 -4.18 19.46 8.60
N ILE A 621 -3.78 20.22 7.58
CA ILE A 621 -4.67 20.83 6.60
C ILE A 621 -4.23 20.35 5.22
N ARG A 622 -5.17 19.73 4.50
CA ARG A 622 -4.95 19.20 3.15
C ARG A 622 -5.74 20.00 2.12
N ASN A 623 -5.17 20.16 0.95
CA ASN A 623 -5.72 20.80 -0.25
C ASN A 623 -5.04 20.19 -1.49
N HIS A 624 -5.39 20.65 -2.68
CA HIS A 624 -4.81 20.14 -3.93
C HIS A 624 -3.27 20.10 -3.96
N LYS A 625 -2.57 21.06 -3.32
CA LYS A 625 -1.10 21.10 -3.30
C LYS A 625 -0.48 20.05 -2.35
N THR A 626 -1.17 19.73 -1.27
CA THR A 626 -0.72 18.78 -0.24
C THR A 626 -1.24 17.37 -0.48
N ASN A 627 -2.31 17.24 -1.26
CA ASN A 627 -2.97 16.00 -1.66
C ASN A 627 -3.72 16.27 -2.98
N GLN A 628 -3.17 15.80 -4.08
CA GLN A 628 -3.65 16.10 -5.44
C GLN A 628 -5.01 15.47 -5.77
N GLN A 629 -5.53 14.51 -4.96
CA GLN A 629 -6.94 14.07 -5.07
C GLN A 629 -7.93 15.16 -4.70
N ILE A 630 -7.54 16.06 -3.81
CA ILE A 630 -8.41 17.16 -3.42
C ILE A 630 -8.47 18.10 -4.63
N ARG A 631 -9.67 18.28 -5.19
CA ARG A 631 -9.87 19.17 -6.34
C ARG A 631 -9.40 20.59 -5.98
N LYS A 632 -8.93 21.36 -6.97
CA LYS A 632 -8.59 22.77 -6.77
C LYS A 632 -9.80 23.50 -6.15
N GLY A 633 -9.55 24.32 -5.14
CA GLY A 633 -10.60 25.02 -4.38
C GLY A 633 -11.25 24.20 -3.25
N MET A 634 -10.87 22.93 -3.07
CA MET A 634 -11.33 22.09 -1.96
C MET A 634 -10.27 21.98 -0.85
N VAL A 635 -10.73 21.74 0.37
CA VAL A 635 -9.93 21.63 1.60
C VAL A 635 -10.40 20.41 2.40
N LEU A 636 -9.48 19.79 3.14
CA LEU A 636 -9.75 18.74 4.11
C LEU A 636 -8.99 19.02 5.41
N ILE A 637 -9.73 19.03 6.52
CA ILE A 637 -9.19 19.04 7.88
C ILE A 637 -9.39 17.63 8.45
N PRO A 638 -8.38 16.75 8.50
CA PRO A 638 -8.61 15.35 8.87
C PRO A 638 -9.03 15.19 10.34
N TYR A 639 -8.46 15.97 11.26
CA TYR A 639 -8.68 15.80 12.69
C TYR A 639 -9.05 17.11 13.38
N PRO A 640 -9.85 17.06 14.46
CA PRO A 640 -10.21 18.23 15.25
C PRO A 640 -9.09 18.69 16.21
N PHE A 641 -7.90 18.12 16.08
CA PHE A 641 -6.74 18.38 16.94
C PHE A 641 -5.43 18.37 16.12
N PRO A 642 -4.35 18.98 16.64
CA PRO A 642 -3.04 18.96 15.99
C PRO A 642 -2.45 17.54 15.87
N THR A 643 -2.05 17.15 14.65
CA THR A 643 -1.42 15.84 14.36
C THR A 643 -0.03 15.94 13.74
N LEU A 644 0.35 17.10 13.22
CA LEU A 644 1.65 17.27 12.58
C LEU A 644 2.81 17.10 13.59
N ASN A 645 3.91 16.58 13.08
CA ASN A 645 5.18 16.41 13.79
C ASN A 645 6.36 16.66 12.83
N GLU A 646 7.59 16.59 13.32
CA GLU A 646 8.81 16.84 12.55
C GLU A 646 8.87 16.10 11.20
N ARG A 647 8.38 14.86 11.16
CA ARG A 647 8.44 13.97 10.00
C ARG A 647 7.30 14.20 9.00
N SER A 648 6.36 15.07 9.33
CA SER A 648 5.19 15.32 8.51
C SER A 648 5.57 16.22 7.33
N LEU A 649 5.71 15.64 6.13
CA LEU A 649 6.00 16.38 4.89
C LEU A 649 5.04 17.55 4.66
N GLN A 650 3.78 17.37 5.06
CA GLN A 650 2.73 18.38 4.99
C GLN A 650 3.07 19.68 5.72
N ARG A 651 3.94 19.63 6.76
CA ARG A 651 4.44 20.81 7.47
C ARG A 651 5.18 21.77 6.53
N LEU A 652 5.88 21.23 5.53
CA LEU A 652 6.74 21.99 4.61
C LEU A 652 6.00 22.55 3.40
N THR A 653 4.78 22.07 3.12
CA THR A 653 4.00 22.47 1.93
C THR A 653 3.17 23.72 2.21
N ARG A 654 3.23 24.72 1.34
CA ARG A 654 2.38 25.92 1.44
C ARG A 654 0.93 25.59 1.10
N LEU A 655 -0.02 26.13 1.87
CA LEU A 655 -1.45 26.09 1.53
C LEU A 655 -1.71 26.94 0.28
#